data_AF-A0A915YFQ9-F1
#
_entry.id   AF-A0A915YFQ9-F1
#
_cell.length_a   1.000
_cell.length_b   1.000
_cell.length_c   1.000
_cell.angle_alpha   90.00
_cell.angle_beta   90.00
_cell.angle_gamma   90.00
#
_symmetry.space_group_name_H-M   'P 1'
#
loop_
_entity.id
_entity.type
_entity.pdbx_description
1 polymer ?
#
loop_
_entity_poly.entity_id
_entity_poly.type
_entity_poly.pdbx_seq_one_letter_code
_entity_poly.pdbx_strand_id
1 'polypeptide(L)'
;MYTMRSYYFVVLSILCFTTTNLLGQRTTMTDFLLAYNLGAYNRATSLGEELLLRKSTQNKVELWFPLTTKLGIAYHYLGNYNRGLERLELAIDWAKNESNYSPNDLLLAYSEKGKILKELERLVEAQISFAKAVALFEQNKTLEQDSNSKKLYLDALMGMGYTVYAQKKYTKTKAYFEKALAFNDENVKDMALLAQAHLYLGRVEEKLGNASLAGEHMFTAIKMGEMERIEQDVVWSTFYRDLAAYYIAYKRDKEALAYNDFAIQSLLPSWKGKEEGKLPTVNELNQSASLGLMAEILAQRGAIYFGRKNSLESLKSALDNYRLMDVFITRLRRLYTGETARLLWSDRALDFYKKAIKSCLILYQKTNNERYKMEAFELSERSKSLLLLEAFKKIKAKKIAGVPIEKIQKEEELEYAVDELDNELYVLKQNRRKGEEYKNELREKEKALLEKRQIYEDFLIQLRKQHPAYYKLKFDLKVASVEEVRERLAADQTLIEYFIGDDELIVFRIDKRGYDILELPIDFDLKSNIKQFREGIYGYYLGKQGRSDSLRNAYLEQYKRLGRDLYRAILEPVLTKTANNRLMIIPAGNLGFLPFEALLTKPAKGNNLKKMPYLLNKYAVGYCYSATLLHEMQTKEHVPRKIFLGFAPEFDPEVTLEGQYNFNPLIHTKKEVADIFDIIEMNGKVFNGSMATKENFQQNCEDYCIVHIATHGVMNAQKSENSFLAFSEVPDSNDNELLYVRDLYNMHLTASLVVLSACETGVGELHESEGIASLARGFSYAGAKSLITSLWSVNDHATAVIMRSLYENLKMGMPKDEALRDAKLNFIQNARKQSAHPFLWSAFIQIGDEAPLPQRENATEEGFGGLFWGGIGALLVILGLFVGRYFMGKWKK
;
A
#
# COMPACT_ATOMS: atom_id res chain seq x y z
N MET A 1 -57.39 4.20 -8.21
CA MET A 1 -57.42 4.22 -9.70
C MET A 1 -56.05 4.55 -10.33
N TYR A 2 -55.15 5.29 -9.67
CA TYR A 2 -53.77 5.55 -10.14
C TYR A 2 -52.81 4.34 -10.03
N THR A 3 -53.04 3.40 -9.11
CA THR A 3 -52.19 2.21 -8.93
C THR A 3 -52.40 1.11 -9.98
N MET A 4 -53.54 1.06 -10.65
CA MET A 4 -53.77 0.10 -11.75
C MET A 4 -53.13 0.53 -13.07
N ARG A 5 -52.93 1.84 -13.31
CA ARG A 5 -52.26 2.35 -14.52
C ARG A 5 -50.75 2.04 -14.53
N SER A 6 -50.08 2.10 -13.38
CA SER A 6 -48.64 1.81 -13.26
C SER A 6 -48.34 0.32 -13.46
N TYR A 7 -49.21 -0.56 -12.93
CA TYR A 7 -49.07 -2.01 -13.15
C TYR A 7 -49.36 -2.41 -14.60
N TYR A 8 -50.35 -1.79 -15.25
CA TYR A 8 -50.61 -2.01 -16.68
C TYR A 8 -49.44 -1.57 -17.55
N PHE A 9 -48.78 -0.45 -17.23
CA PHE A 9 -47.59 0.01 -17.94
C PHE A 9 -46.40 -0.94 -17.77
N VAL A 10 -46.15 -1.45 -16.55
CA VAL A 10 -45.07 -2.41 -16.29
C VAL A 10 -45.34 -3.75 -16.99
N VAL A 11 -46.58 -4.24 -16.98
CA VAL A 11 -46.94 -5.51 -17.63
C VAL A 11 -46.96 -5.40 -19.15
N LEU A 12 -47.43 -4.29 -19.74
CA LEU A 12 -47.28 -4.03 -21.18
C LEU A 12 -45.82 -3.83 -21.59
N SER A 13 -44.99 -3.23 -20.73
CA SER A 13 -43.55 -3.08 -20.98
C SER A 13 -42.85 -4.44 -20.98
N ILE A 14 -43.19 -5.34 -20.05
CA ILE A 14 -42.66 -6.71 -19.99
C ILE A 14 -43.14 -7.56 -21.19
N LEU A 15 -44.41 -7.42 -21.61
CA LEU A 15 -44.94 -8.11 -22.80
C LEU A 15 -44.34 -7.61 -24.11
N CYS A 16 -44.03 -6.31 -24.24
CA CYS A 16 -43.21 -5.78 -25.32
C CYS A 16 -41.74 -6.26 -25.24
N PHE A 17 -41.23 -6.52 -24.04
CA PHE A 17 -39.84 -6.98 -23.80
C PHE A 17 -39.60 -8.45 -24.15
N THR A 18 -40.63 -9.30 -24.03
CA THR A 18 -40.53 -10.71 -24.42
C THR A 18 -40.62 -10.92 -25.93
N THR A 19 -41.29 -10.03 -26.67
CA THR A 19 -41.36 -10.09 -28.13
C THR A 19 -40.17 -9.43 -28.83
N THR A 20 -39.49 -8.47 -28.18
CA THR A 20 -38.31 -7.79 -28.73
C THR A 20 -36.99 -8.57 -28.58
N ASN A 21 -36.86 -9.46 -27.59
CA ASN A 21 -35.69 -10.33 -27.44
C ASN A 21 -35.61 -11.49 -28.46
N LEU A 22 -36.66 -11.74 -29.25
CA LEU A 22 -36.70 -12.79 -30.28
C LEU A 22 -36.31 -12.28 -31.69
N LEU A 23 -36.11 -10.99 -31.87
CA LEU A 23 -35.72 -10.37 -33.15
C LEU A 23 -34.52 -9.47 -32.92
N GLY A 24 -33.31 -9.97 -33.17
CA GLY A 24 -32.04 -9.26 -32.90
C GLY A 24 -32.02 -7.80 -33.37
N GLN A 25 -32.32 -6.87 -32.45
CA GLN A 25 -32.33 -5.42 -32.71
C GLN A 25 -31.26 -4.68 -31.89
N ARG A 26 -30.80 -3.58 -32.50
CA ARG A 26 -29.68 -2.71 -32.13
C ARG A 26 -29.88 -2.02 -30.78
N THR A 27 -28.83 -1.94 -29.96
CA THR A 27 -28.72 -1.07 -28.78
C THR A 27 -29.17 0.37 -29.09
N THR A 28 -30.14 0.89 -28.35
CA THR A 28 -30.71 2.23 -28.57
C THR A 28 -30.37 3.22 -27.45
N MET A 29 -30.45 4.52 -27.73
CA MET A 29 -30.36 5.57 -26.70
C MET A 29 -31.41 5.38 -25.60
N THR A 30 -32.57 4.85 -25.95
CA THR A 30 -33.66 4.53 -25.02
C THR A 30 -33.23 3.49 -23.99
N ASP A 31 -32.51 2.44 -24.41
CA ASP A 31 -32.02 1.38 -23.51
C ASP A 31 -30.99 1.92 -22.52
N PHE A 32 -30.09 2.80 -23.00
CA PHE A 32 -29.13 3.50 -22.17
C PHE A 32 -29.83 4.40 -21.13
N LEU A 33 -30.73 5.27 -21.59
CA LEU A 33 -31.45 6.20 -20.70
C LEU A 33 -32.30 5.46 -19.68
N LEU A 34 -32.91 4.34 -20.06
CA LEU A 34 -33.66 3.48 -19.15
C LEU A 34 -32.74 2.85 -18.10
N ALA A 35 -31.62 2.26 -18.49
CA ALA A 35 -30.65 1.69 -17.55
C ALA A 35 -30.06 2.75 -16.60
N TYR A 36 -29.75 3.94 -17.13
CA TYR A 36 -29.27 5.08 -16.35
C TYR A 36 -30.30 5.55 -15.33
N ASN A 37 -31.56 5.76 -15.77
CA ASN A 37 -32.63 6.24 -14.90
C ASN A 37 -33.06 5.20 -13.85
N LEU A 38 -32.85 3.90 -14.11
CA LEU A 38 -33.07 2.83 -13.15
C LEU A 38 -31.90 2.63 -12.16
N GLY A 39 -30.84 3.45 -12.23
CA GLY A 39 -29.65 3.31 -11.38
C GLY A 39 -28.82 2.05 -11.68
N ALA A 40 -29.09 1.37 -12.80
CA ALA A 40 -28.34 0.19 -13.22
C ALA A 40 -27.02 0.62 -13.89
N TYR A 41 -26.17 1.36 -13.17
CA TYR A 41 -25.03 2.08 -13.72
C TYR A 41 -24.03 1.17 -14.46
N ASN A 42 -23.76 -0.05 -13.95
CA ASN A 42 -22.93 -1.03 -14.67
C ASN A 42 -23.47 -1.34 -16.08
N ARG A 43 -24.80 -1.48 -16.21
CA ARG A 43 -25.44 -1.73 -17.49
C ARG A 43 -25.50 -0.45 -18.33
N ALA A 44 -25.77 0.69 -17.71
CA ALA A 44 -25.80 1.99 -18.38
C ALA A 44 -24.43 2.34 -18.98
N THR A 45 -23.33 2.05 -18.29
CA THR A 45 -21.98 2.28 -18.80
C THR A 45 -21.67 1.35 -19.97
N SER A 46 -22.01 0.06 -19.90
CA SER A 46 -21.83 -0.85 -21.04
C SER A 46 -22.61 -0.42 -22.27
N LEU A 47 -23.89 -0.06 -22.11
CA LEU A 47 -24.75 0.38 -23.21
C LEU A 47 -24.30 1.73 -23.78
N GLY A 48 -23.92 2.67 -22.92
CA GLY A 48 -23.50 4.00 -23.36
C GLY A 48 -22.14 4.01 -24.05
N GLU A 49 -21.17 3.18 -23.61
CA GLU A 49 -19.91 2.99 -24.33
C GLU A 49 -20.12 2.33 -25.70
N GLU A 50 -21.02 1.36 -25.79
CA GLU A 50 -21.39 0.75 -27.07
C GLU A 50 -22.01 1.79 -28.03
N LEU A 51 -22.87 2.68 -27.52
CA LEU A 51 -23.41 3.79 -28.29
C LEU A 51 -22.30 4.77 -28.75
N LEU A 52 -21.37 5.13 -27.86
CA LEU A 52 -20.22 5.99 -28.18
C LEU A 52 -19.28 5.36 -29.23
N LEU A 53 -19.09 4.05 -29.24
CA LEU A 53 -18.27 3.35 -30.24
C LEU A 53 -18.92 3.33 -31.63
N ARG A 54 -20.25 3.34 -31.71
CA ARG A 54 -21.01 3.37 -32.97
C ARG A 54 -21.07 4.75 -33.64
N LYS A 55 -20.43 5.76 -33.03
CA LYS A 55 -20.37 7.18 -33.45
C LYS A 55 -19.95 7.40 -34.90
N SER A 56 -19.37 6.41 -35.58
CA SER A 56 -18.99 6.50 -37.01
C SER A 56 -20.14 6.38 -38.02
N THR A 57 -21.39 6.12 -37.61
CA THR A 57 -22.46 5.77 -38.60
C THR A 57 -23.73 6.61 -38.60
N GLN A 58 -23.99 7.50 -37.61
CA GLN A 58 -25.22 8.32 -37.60
C GLN A 58 -24.99 9.76 -37.11
N ASN A 59 -25.16 10.72 -38.03
CA ASN A 59 -25.12 12.18 -37.86
C ASN A 59 -26.26 12.72 -36.96
N LYS A 60 -26.28 12.40 -35.67
CA LYS A 60 -27.16 13.07 -34.69
C LYS A 60 -26.36 13.70 -33.56
N VAL A 61 -25.69 14.79 -33.90
CA VAL A 61 -24.88 15.66 -33.03
C VAL A 61 -25.64 16.01 -31.73
N GLU A 62 -26.92 16.36 -31.78
CA GLU A 62 -27.70 16.82 -30.61
C GLU A 62 -27.87 15.78 -29.46
N LEU A 63 -27.68 14.48 -29.72
CA LEU A 63 -27.90 13.42 -28.74
C LEU A 63 -26.62 13.00 -27.99
N TRP A 64 -25.45 13.36 -28.48
CA TRP A 64 -24.21 12.89 -27.84
C TRP A 64 -23.90 13.67 -26.56
N PHE A 65 -24.31 14.94 -26.44
CA PHE A 65 -23.88 15.79 -25.32
C PHE A 65 -24.55 15.27 -24.04
N PRO A 66 -25.87 15.03 -24.04
CA PRO A 66 -26.54 14.39 -22.91
C PRO A 66 -26.04 12.97 -22.63
N LEU A 67 -25.72 12.18 -23.67
CA LEU A 67 -25.18 10.82 -23.50
C LEU A 67 -23.85 10.83 -22.75
N THR A 68 -22.91 11.68 -23.19
CA THR A 68 -21.55 11.70 -22.64
C THR A 68 -21.53 12.24 -21.22
N THR A 69 -22.34 13.27 -20.95
CA THR A 69 -22.54 13.81 -19.60
C THR A 69 -23.12 12.74 -18.67
N LYS A 70 -24.18 12.03 -19.08
CA LYS A 70 -24.79 10.94 -18.29
C LYS A 70 -23.86 9.73 -18.12
N LEU A 71 -23.03 9.42 -19.11
CA LEU A 71 -21.98 8.40 -18.96
C LEU A 71 -20.96 8.78 -17.90
N GLY A 72 -20.52 10.05 -17.89
CA GLY A 72 -19.62 10.54 -16.86
C GLY A 72 -20.20 10.41 -15.45
N ILE A 73 -21.49 10.73 -15.30
CA ILE A 73 -22.23 10.55 -14.05
C ILE A 73 -22.36 9.07 -13.68
N ALA A 74 -22.65 8.19 -14.64
CA ALA A 74 -22.77 6.76 -14.37
C ALA A 74 -21.44 6.17 -13.84
N TYR A 75 -20.30 6.59 -14.39
CA TYR A 75 -18.99 6.17 -13.88
C TYR A 75 -18.63 6.76 -12.52
N HIS A 76 -19.06 8.00 -12.26
CA HIS A 76 -18.96 8.58 -10.93
C HIS A 76 -19.63 7.68 -9.88
N TYR A 77 -20.88 7.24 -10.13
CA TYR A 77 -21.59 6.35 -9.21
C TYR A 77 -20.99 4.95 -9.07
N LEU A 78 -20.25 4.47 -10.06
CA LEU A 78 -19.49 3.21 -9.97
C LEU A 78 -18.15 3.36 -9.24
N GLY A 79 -17.80 4.56 -8.75
CA GLY A 79 -16.50 4.84 -8.13
C GLY A 79 -15.35 4.94 -9.13
N ASN A 80 -15.64 4.95 -10.44
CA ASN A 80 -14.65 5.09 -11.49
C ASN A 80 -14.48 6.56 -11.89
N TYR A 81 -13.96 7.34 -10.95
CA TYR A 81 -13.85 8.79 -11.02
C TYR A 81 -13.06 9.28 -12.24
N ASN A 82 -12.03 8.55 -12.67
CA ASN A 82 -11.23 8.94 -13.84
C ASN A 82 -12.04 8.82 -15.16
N ARG A 83 -12.85 7.76 -15.40
CA ARG A 83 -13.76 7.78 -16.59
C ARG A 83 -14.77 8.90 -16.49
N GLY A 84 -15.30 9.06 -15.28
CA GLY A 84 -16.36 10.00 -15.05
C GLY A 84 -15.89 11.40 -15.45
N LEU A 85 -14.67 11.75 -15.03
CA LEU A 85 -14.02 13.01 -15.39
C LEU A 85 -13.80 13.13 -16.90
N GLU A 86 -13.21 12.12 -17.53
CA GLU A 86 -12.91 12.10 -18.95
C GLU A 86 -14.15 12.31 -19.84
N ARG A 87 -15.25 11.64 -19.50
CA ARG A 87 -16.54 11.74 -20.21
C ARG A 87 -17.18 13.11 -20.01
N LEU A 88 -17.03 13.73 -18.84
CA LEU A 88 -17.52 15.09 -18.58
C LEU A 88 -16.66 16.15 -19.27
N GLU A 89 -15.34 15.96 -19.33
CA GLU A 89 -14.45 16.81 -20.12
C GLU A 89 -14.78 16.74 -21.61
N LEU A 90 -15.12 15.55 -22.14
CA LEU A 90 -15.62 15.41 -23.52
C LEU A 90 -16.84 16.27 -23.78
N ALA A 91 -17.83 16.17 -22.89
CA ALA A 91 -19.03 16.95 -23.00
C ALA A 91 -18.67 18.44 -23.01
N ILE A 92 -17.95 18.92 -21.99
CA ILE A 92 -17.59 20.34 -21.83
C ILE A 92 -16.84 20.89 -23.05
N ASP A 93 -15.84 20.17 -23.58
CA ASP A 93 -15.05 20.65 -24.71
C ASP A 93 -15.88 20.75 -25.98
N TRP A 94 -16.83 19.84 -26.15
CA TRP A 94 -17.71 19.89 -27.30
C TRP A 94 -18.72 21.04 -27.23
N ALA A 95 -19.27 21.36 -26.06
CA ALA A 95 -20.06 22.59 -25.90
C ALA A 95 -19.27 23.87 -26.19
N LYS A 96 -17.94 23.87 -26.08
CA LYS A 96 -17.15 25.06 -26.48
C LYS A 96 -16.96 25.18 -27.98
N ASN A 97 -16.97 24.05 -28.69
CA ASN A 97 -16.59 23.98 -30.10
C ASN A 97 -17.80 23.97 -31.06
N GLU A 98 -19.01 23.70 -30.57
CA GLU A 98 -20.22 23.71 -31.37
C GLU A 98 -21.27 24.70 -30.86
N SER A 99 -22.02 25.31 -31.77
CA SER A 99 -23.01 26.34 -31.43
C SER A 99 -24.34 25.78 -30.91
N ASN A 100 -24.58 24.47 -31.04
CA ASN A 100 -25.82 23.80 -30.64
C ASN A 100 -25.59 22.93 -29.39
N TYR A 101 -25.57 23.55 -28.21
CA TYR A 101 -25.64 22.84 -26.93
C TYR A 101 -26.65 23.52 -26.01
N SER A 102 -27.23 22.75 -25.11
CA SER A 102 -28.07 23.28 -24.04
C SER A 102 -27.18 23.88 -22.96
N PRO A 103 -27.36 25.18 -22.58
CA PRO A 103 -26.64 25.76 -21.46
C PRO A 103 -26.86 24.99 -20.14
N ASN A 104 -27.99 24.28 -20.01
CA ASN A 104 -28.31 23.42 -18.86
C ASN A 104 -27.40 22.18 -18.82
N ASP A 105 -27.17 21.54 -19.96
CA ASP A 105 -26.32 20.36 -20.00
C ASP A 105 -24.84 20.74 -19.75
N LEU A 106 -24.40 21.93 -20.20
CA LEU A 106 -23.06 22.45 -19.89
C LEU A 106 -22.91 22.79 -18.39
N LEU A 107 -23.95 23.35 -17.79
CA LEU A 107 -24.02 23.58 -16.34
C LEU A 107 -23.90 22.26 -15.56
N LEU A 108 -24.66 21.24 -15.97
CA LEU A 108 -24.59 19.88 -15.42
C LEU A 108 -23.19 19.31 -15.51
N ALA A 109 -22.55 19.42 -16.69
CA ALA A 109 -21.23 18.85 -16.91
C ALA A 109 -20.15 19.50 -16.02
N TYR A 110 -20.17 20.83 -15.85
CA TYR A 110 -19.25 21.52 -14.94
C TYR A 110 -19.50 21.16 -13.47
N SER A 111 -20.76 21.06 -13.05
CA SER A 111 -21.13 20.69 -11.68
C SER A 111 -20.66 19.27 -11.34
N GLU A 112 -20.96 18.30 -12.20
CA GLU A 112 -20.55 16.89 -12.00
C GLU A 112 -19.03 16.72 -12.08
N LYS A 113 -18.36 17.47 -12.96
CA LYS A 113 -16.89 17.49 -13.02
C LYS A 113 -16.30 17.97 -11.70
N GLY A 114 -16.89 19.01 -11.11
CA GLY A 114 -16.50 19.50 -9.78
C GLY A 114 -16.65 18.43 -8.70
N LYS A 115 -17.77 17.68 -8.70
CA LYS A 115 -18.03 16.60 -7.73
C LYS A 115 -16.99 15.48 -7.82
N ILE A 116 -16.67 15.04 -9.04
CA ILE A 116 -15.65 14.00 -9.26
C ILE A 116 -14.26 14.46 -8.82
N LEU A 117 -13.86 15.67 -9.20
CA LEU A 117 -12.56 16.24 -8.79
C LEU A 117 -12.43 16.37 -7.27
N LYS A 118 -13.54 16.59 -6.57
CA LYS A 118 -13.61 16.63 -5.11
C LYS A 118 -13.37 15.25 -4.50
N GLU A 119 -13.96 14.18 -5.04
CA GLU A 119 -13.70 12.79 -4.61
C GLU A 119 -12.24 12.37 -4.86
N LEU A 120 -11.61 12.93 -5.89
CA LEU A 120 -10.18 12.76 -6.20
C LEU A 120 -9.24 13.69 -5.40
N GLU A 121 -9.76 14.45 -4.41
CA GLU A 121 -9.02 15.44 -3.61
C GLU A 121 -8.32 16.56 -4.44
N ARG A 122 -8.71 16.76 -5.71
CA ARG A 122 -8.23 17.83 -6.60
C ARG A 122 -8.99 19.13 -6.34
N LEU A 123 -8.92 19.62 -5.09
CA LEU A 123 -9.79 20.68 -4.55
C LEU A 123 -9.74 22.00 -5.34
N VAL A 124 -8.57 22.39 -5.84
CA VAL A 124 -8.42 23.63 -6.63
C VAL A 124 -9.12 23.52 -7.98
N GLU A 125 -9.00 22.38 -8.65
CA GLU A 125 -9.63 22.14 -9.93
C GLU A 125 -11.15 21.96 -9.78
N ALA A 126 -11.58 21.26 -8.73
CA ALA A 126 -12.98 21.16 -8.34
C ALA A 126 -13.58 22.57 -8.15
N GLN A 127 -12.89 23.45 -7.43
CA GLN A 127 -13.31 24.83 -7.20
C GLN A 127 -13.44 25.60 -8.52
N ILE A 128 -12.49 25.44 -9.46
CA ILE A 128 -12.56 26.09 -10.78
C ILE A 128 -13.77 25.59 -11.57
N SER A 129 -14.04 24.28 -11.57
CA SER A 129 -15.19 23.70 -12.26
C SER A 129 -16.51 24.20 -11.68
N PHE A 130 -16.67 24.22 -10.35
CA PHE A 130 -17.86 24.78 -9.71
C PHE A 130 -18.02 26.27 -9.96
N ALA A 131 -16.93 27.04 -9.95
CA ALA A 131 -16.98 28.48 -10.24
C ALA A 131 -17.47 28.75 -11.68
N LYS A 132 -17.12 27.90 -12.65
CA LYS A 132 -17.63 27.98 -14.02
C LYS A 132 -19.12 27.66 -14.10
N ALA A 133 -19.59 26.65 -13.37
CA ALA A 133 -21.03 26.35 -13.28
C ALA A 133 -21.82 27.53 -12.68
N VAL A 134 -21.36 28.07 -11.55
CA VAL A 134 -21.95 29.26 -10.91
C VAL A 134 -22.01 30.45 -11.87
N ALA A 135 -20.89 30.77 -12.53
CA ALA A 135 -20.83 31.89 -13.47
C ALA A 135 -21.74 31.69 -14.70
N LEU A 136 -21.83 30.46 -15.23
CA LEU A 136 -22.68 30.16 -16.38
C LEU A 136 -24.16 30.39 -16.07
N PHE A 137 -24.60 29.98 -14.88
CA PHE A 137 -25.96 30.23 -14.42
C PHE A 137 -26.24 31.72 -14.23
N GLU A 138 -25.37 32.44 -13.50
CA GLU A 138 -25.55 33.87 -13.20
C GLU A 138 -25.51 34.78 -14.44
N GLN A 139 -24.83 34.36 -15.51
CA GLN A 139 -24.71 35.12 -16.76
C GLN A 139 -25.84 34.84 -17.75
N ASN A 140 -26.67 33.81 -17.53
CA ASN A 140 -27.64 33.36 -18.53
C ASN A 140 -29.08 33.35 -17.98
N LYS A 141 -29.83 34.41 -18.30
CA LYS A 141 -31.23 34.59 -17.87
C LYS A 141 -32.19 33.47 -18.30
N THR A 142 -31.84 32.68 -19.32
CA THR A 142 -32.68 31.54 -19.74
C THR A 142 -32.61 30.38 -18.75
N LEU A 143 -31.48 30.20 -18.07
CA LEU A 143 -31.29 29.17 -17.03
C LEU A 143 -32.07 29.50 -15.75
N GLU A 144 -32.30 30.79 -15.47
CA GLU A 144 -33.14 31.25 -14.35
C GLU A 144 -34.62 30.89 -14.52
N GLN A 145 -35.04 30.37 -15.67
CA GLN A 145 -36.43 29.91 -15.87
C GLN A 145 -36.56 28.39 -15.74
N ASP A 146 -35.45 27.64 -15.77
CA ASP A 146 -35.44 26.18 -15.73
C ASP A 146 -35.16 25.64 -14.31
N SER A 147 -36.04 24.77 -13.81
CA SER A 147 -35.96 24.25 -12.44
C SER A 147 -34.74 23.34 -12.22
N ASN A 148 -34.34 22.58 -13.24
CA ASN A 148 -33.16 21.72 -13.17
C ASN A 148 -31.86 22.54 -13.11
N SER A 149 -31.77 23.59 -13.92
CA SER A 149 -30.63 24.51 -13.96
C SER A 149 -30.41 25.17 -12.61
N LYS A 150 -31.49 25.60 -11.96
CA LYS A 150 -31.46 26.15 -10.60
C LYS A 150 -30.95 25.15 -9.56
N LYS A 151 -31.35 23.87 -9.66
CA LYS A 151 -30.82 22.81 -8.79
C LYS A 151 -29.32 22.60 -8.99
N LEU A 152 -28.87 22.60 -10.24
CA LEU A 152 -27.45 22.47 -10.58
C LEU A 152 -26.63 23.68 -10.12
N TYR A 153 -27.21 24.86 -10.14
CA TYR A 153 -26.62 26.06 -9.57
C TYR A 153 -26.43 25.96 -8.06
N LEU A 154 -27.46 25.49 -7.33
CA LEU A 154 -27.34 25.21 -5.90
C LEU A 154 -26.25 24.17 -5.62
N ASP A 155 -26.20 23.08 -6.39
CA ASP A 155 -25.15 22.05 -6.29
C ASP A 155 -23.75 22.65 -6.47
N ALA A 156 -23.60 23.57 -7.44
CA ALA A 156 -22.34 24.23 -7.71
C ALA A 156 -21.93 25.20 -6.58
N LEU A 157 -22.88 25.94 -6.00
CA LEU A 157 -22.63 26.77 -4.81
C LEU A 157 -22.20 25.92 -3.61
N MET A 158 -22.86 24.77 -3.41
CA MET A 158 -22.49 23.81 -2.38
C MET A 158 -21.07 23.26 -2.60
N GLY A 159 -20.72 22.94 -3.85
CA GLY A 159 -19.38 22.52 -4.25
C GLY A 159 -18.31 23.61 -4.00
N MET A 160 -18.63 24.88 -4.29
CA MET A 160 -17.76 26.03 -3.94
C MET A 160 -17.56 26.13 -2.43
N GLY A 161 -18.64 26.04 -1.66
CA GLY A 161 -18.58 26.05 -0.20
C GLY A 161 -17.67 24.95 0.34
N TYR A 162 -17.87 23.72 -0.10
CA TYR A 162 -17.05 22.56 0.30
C TYR A 162 -15.57 22.74 -0.02
N THR A 163 -15.23 23.10 -1.27
CA THR A 163 -13.83 23.21 -1.71
C THR A 163 -13.08 24.30 -0.96
N VAL A 164 -13.76 25.40 -0.63
CA VAL A 164 -13.21 26.50 0.19
C VAL A 164 -13.13 26.11 1.67
N TYR A 165 -14.07 25.31 2.18
CA TYR A 165 -14.04 24.77 3.55
C TYR A 165 -12.81 23.90 3.76
N ALA A 166 -12.51 23.00 2.82
CA ALA A 166 -11.34 22.14 2.87
C ALA A 166 -10.01 22.94 2.88
N GLN A 167 -9.99 24.15 2.31
CA GLN A 167 -8.87 25.09 2.41
C GLN A 167 -8.82 25.88 3.73
N LYS A 168 -9.68 25.53 4.71
CA LYS A 168 -9.82 26.19 6.02
C LYS A 168 -10.17 27.68 5.95
N LYS A 169 -10.83 28.12 4.87
CA LYS A 169 -11.24 29.52 4.64
C LYS A 169 -12.69 29.76 5.08
N TYR A 170 -12.95 29.57 6.38
CA TYR A 170 -14.30 29.49 6.95
C TYR A 170 -15.22 30.68 6.66
N THR A 171 -14.71 31.92 6.68
CA THR A 171 -15.53 33.11 6.37
C THR A 171 -16.01 33.13 4.91
N LYS A 172 -15.15 32.70 3.97
CA LYS A 172 -15.54 32.59 2.55
C LYS A 172 -16.49 31.43 2.33
N THR A 173 -16.27 30.32 3.03
CA THR A 173 -17.18 29.17 3.03
C THR A 173 -18.59 29.57 3.44
N LYS A 174 -18.71 30.31 4.55
CA LYS A 174 -20.00 30.80 5.08
C LYS A 174 -20.81 31.51 4.00
N ALA A 175 -20.19 32.45 3.29
CA ALA A 175 -20.85 33.23 2.25
C ALA A 175 -21.46 32.37 1.11
N TYR A 176 -20.80 31.27 0.72
CA TYR A 176 -21.35 30.39 -0.33
C TYR A 176 -22.57 29.61 0.13
N PHE A 177 -22.55 29.09 1.37
CA PHE A 177 -23.70 28.36 1.92
C PHE A 177 -24.86 29.28 2.28
N GLU A 178 -24.61 30.48 2.80
CA GLU A 178 -25.64 31.51 2.99
C GLU A 178 -26.26 31.92 1.64
N LYS A 179 -25.45 32.05 0.59
CA LYS A 179 -25.94 32.33 -0.75
C LYS A 179 -26.81 31.19 -1.31
N ALA A 180 -26.44 29.93 -1.04
CA ALA A 180 -27.27 28.78 -1.40
C ALA A 180 -28.61 28.76 -0.65
N LEU A 181 -28.61 29.08 0.65
CA LEU A 181 -29.84 29.16 1.45
C LEU A 181 -30.73 30.35 1.10
N ALA A 182 -30.13 31.49 0.73
CA ALA A 182 -30.86 32.69 0.32
C ALA A 182 -31.51 32.56 -1.06
N PHE A 183 -31.13 31.53 -1.83
CA PHE A 183 -31.73 31.23 -3.13
C PHE A 183 -33.14 30.64 -2.94
N ASN A 184 -34.12 31.54 -2.78
CA ASN A 184 -35.51 31.21 -2.46
C ASN A 184 -36.32 30.97 -3.75
N ASP A 185 -36.32 29.73 -4.25
CA ASP A 185 -37.19 29.30 -5.34
C ASP A 185 -38.07 28.11 -4.91
N GLU A 186 -39.39 28.34 -4.82
CA GLU A 186 -40.35 27.34 -4.36
C GLU A 186 -40.45 26.10 -5.25
N ASN A 187 -40.06 26.19 -6.53
CA ASN A 187 -40.09 25.08 -7.50
C ASN A 187 -38.82 24.22 -7.48
N VAL A 188 -37.80 24.63 -6.72
CA VAL A 188 -36.45 24.01 -6.72
C VAL A 188 -35.99 23.64 -5.32
N LYS A 189 -36.86 23.72 -4.31
CA LYS A 189 -36.55 23.34 -2.92
C LYS A 189 -36.08 21.89 -2.84
N ASP A 190 -34.78 21.70 -3.00
CA ASP A 190 -34.07 20.45 -2.75
C ASP A 190 -33.71 20.46 -1.28
N MET A 191 -34.62 19.92 -0.47
CA MET A 191 -34.50 19.98 0.98
C MET A 191 -33.25 19.23 1.46
N ALA A 192 -32.81 18.20 0.75
CA ALA A 192 -31.55 17.50 1.02
C ALA A 192 -30.33 18.43 0.86
N LEU A 193 -30.29 19.19 -0.23
CA LEU A 193 -29.20 20.12 -0.51
C LEU A 193 -29.19 21.32 0.44
N LEU A 194 -30.37 21.84 0.77
CA LEU A 194 -30.53 22.90 1.77
C LEU A 194 -30.17 22.41 3.18
N ALA A 195 -30.54 21.18 3.54
CA ALA A 195 -30.12 20.55 4.78
C ALA A 195 -28.59 20.39 4.84
N GLN A 196 -27.95 20.02 3.74
CA GLN A 196 -26.48 20.00 3.65
C GLN A 196 -25.88 21.39 3.84
N ALA A 197 -26.45 22.44 3.24
CA ALA A 197 -25.98 23.82 3.42
C ALA A 197 -26.01 24.23 4.90
N HIS A 198 -27.12 23.93 5.58
CA HIS A 198 -27.23 24.10 7.02
C HIS A 198 -26.19 23.28 7.79
N LEU A 199 -25.97 22.01 7.45
CA LEU A 199 -24.97 21.17 8.13
C LEU A 199 -23.55 21.74 8.01
N TYR A 200 -23.15 22.19 6.82
CA TYR A 200 -21.84 22.81 6.63
C TYR A 200 -21.73 24.18 7.28
N LEU A 201 -22.79 24.98 7.31
CA LEU A 201 -22.82 26.21 8.10
C LEU A 201 -22.62 25.92 9.58
N GLY A 202 -23.26 24.87 10.09
CA GLY A 202 -23.04 24.41 11.46
C GLY A 202 -21.56 24.11 11.75
N ARG A 203 -20.89 23.38 10.85
CA ARG A 203 -19.44 23.10 10.95
C ARG A 203 -18.58 24.34 10.86
N VAL A 204 -18.95 25.30 10.02
CA VAL A 204 -18.24 26.58 9.86
C VAL A 204 -18.36 27.40 11.14
N GLU A 205 -19.57 27.53 11.69
CA GLU A 205 -19.81 28.26 12.94
C GLU A 205 -19.09 27.63 14.12
N GLU A 206 -19.02 26.30 14.18
CA GLU A 206 -18.22 25.59 15.19
C GLU A 206 -16.73 25.96 15.08
N LYS A 207 -16.15 25.95 13.88
CA LYS A 207 -14.75 26.35 13.65
C LYS A 207 -14.49 27.84 13.92
N LEU A 208 -15.52 28.67 13.85
CA LEU A 208 -15.47 30.09 14.20
C LEU A 208 -15.73 30.34 15.70
N GLY A 209 -16.05 29.30 16.49
CA GLY A 209 -16.30 29.40 17.93
C GLY A 209 -17.75 29.72 18.32
N ASN A 210 -18.70 29.72 17.37
CA ASN A 210 -20.09 30.10 17.57
C ASN A 210 -20.98 28.87 17.84
N ALA A 211 -20.84 28.26 19.02
CA ALA A 211 -21.51 26.99 19.35
C ALA A 211 -23.05 27.04 19.28
N SER A 212 -23.68 28.16 19.64
CA SER A 212 -25.15 28.31 19.57
C SER A 212 -25.67 28.24 18.14
N LEU A 213 -25.08 29.04 17.24
CA LEU A 213 -25.44 29.07 15.82
C LEU A 213 -25.12 27.73 15.14
N ALA A 214 -24.01 27.10 15.53
CA ALA A 214 -23.68 25.76 15.04
C ALA A 214 -24.81 24.76 15.34
N GLY A 215 -25.30 24.76 16.58
CA GLY A 215 -26.42 23.93 17.02
C GLY A 215 -27.73 24.24 16.28
N GLU A 216 -28.06 25.51 16.04
CA GLU A 216 -29.26 25.92 15.30
C GLU A 216 -29.25 25.45 13.84
N HIS A 217 -28.13 25.65 13.15
CA HIS A 217 -27.98 25.19 11.78
C HIS A 217 -28.09 23.66 11.70
N MET A 218 -27.43 22.93 12.60
CA MET A 218 -27.49 21.46 12.63
C MET A 218 -28.88 20.95 12.96
N PHE A 219 -29.60 21.58 13.89
CA PHE A 219 -30.99 21.24 14.20
C PHE A 219 -31.93 21.48 13.01
N THR A 220 -31.72 22.57 12.28
CA THR A 220 -32.49 22.88 11.07
C THR A 220 -32.26 21.84 9.99
N ALA A 221 -30.99 21.46 9.76
CA ALA A 221 -30.65 20.37 8.84
C ALA A 221 -31.37 19.07 9.19
N ILE A 222 -31.40 18.68 10.47
CA ILE A 222 -32.10 17.48 10.94
C ILE A 222 -33.59 17.54 10.63
N LYS A 223 -34.26 18.65 10.99
CA LYS A 223 -35.70 18.82 10.72
C LYS A 223 -36.03 18.71 9.24
N MET A 224 -35.18 19.27 8.37
CA MET A 224 -35.37 19.20 6.92
C MET A 224 -35.23 17.75 6.42
N GLY A 225 -34.25 16.99 6.93
CA GLY A 225 -34.08 15.57 6.58
C GLY A 225 -35.22 14.67 7.07
N GLU A 226 -35.76 14.90 8.27
CA GLU A 226 -36.87 14.11 8.82
C GLU A 226 -38.20 14.31 8.07
N MET A 227 -38.42 15.49 7.48
CA MET A 227 -39.65 15.83 6.74
C MET A 227 -39.78 15.09 5.41
N GLU A 228 -38.67 14.67 4.79
CA GLU A 228 -38.70 14.13 3.42
C GLU A 228 -38.86 12.61 3.35
N ARG A 229 -38.47 11.83 4.38
CA ARG A 229 -38.54 10.34 4.36
C ARG A 229 -38.12 9.71 3.02
N ILE A 230 -37.09 10.26 2.36
CA ILE A 230 -36.65 9.76 1.06
C ILE A 230 -35.73 8.55 1.28
N GLU A 231 -36.22 7.39 0.86
CA GLU A 231 -35.49 6.13 0.88
C GLU A 231 -34.53 6.06 -0.33
N GLN A 232 -33.30 5.53 -0.10
CA GLN A 232 -32.39 4.97 -1.12
C GLN A 232 -31.51 5.96 -1.93
N ASP A 233 -30.62 6.71 -1.26
CA ASP A 233 -29.57 7.51 -1.93
C ASP A 233 -28.25 7.54 -1.13
N VAL A 234 -27.11 7.47 -1.81
CA VAL A 234 -25.76 7.66 -1.25
C VAL A 234 -25.63 9.05 -0.61
N VAL A 235 -26.31 10.06 -1.16
CA VAL A 235 -26.36 11.43 -0.63
C VAL A 235 -26.97 11.44 0.78
N TRP A 236 -28.08 10.72 1.00
CA TRP A 236 -28.70 10.62 2.31
C TRP A 236 -27.86 9.83 3.31
N SER A 237 -27.20 8.76 2.84
CA SER A 237 -26.24 8.04 3.70
C SER A 237 -25.10 8.94 4.16
N THR A 238 -24.57 9.78 3.26
CA THR A 238 -23.53 10.76 3.58
C THR A 238 -24.03 11.77 4.61
N PHE A 239 -25.27 12.24 4.45
CA PHE A 239 -25.92 13.16 5.39
C PHE A 239 -26.08 12.54 6.78
N TYR A 240 -26.58 11.31 6.86
CA TYR A 240 -26.76 10.62 8.14
C TYR A 240 -25.42 10.30 8.82
N ARG A 241 -24.38 9.91 8.06
CA ARG A 241 -23.01 9.77 8.59
C ARG A 241 -22.49 11.09 9.16
N ASP A 242 -22.75 12.20 8.48
CA ASP A 242 -22.29 13.52 8.93
C ASP A 242 -23.02 13.98 10.20
N LEU A 243 -24.31 13.70 10.32
CA LEU A 243 -25.07 13.91 11.56
C LEU A 243 -24.55 13.03 12.69
N ALA A 244 -24.25 11.76 12.42
CA ALA A 244 -23.65 10.88 13.41
C ALA A 244 -22.31 11.45 13.92
N ALA A 245 -21.43 11.91 13.02
CA ALA A 245 -20.18 12.56 13.38
C ALA A 245 -20.38 13.79 14.29
N TYR A 246 -21.41 14.60 14.02
CA TYR A 246 -21.79 15.70 14.90
C TYR A 246 -22.18 15.21 16.30
N TYR A 247 -23.09 14.26 16.40
CA TYR A 247 -23.51 13.73 17.70
C TYR A 247 -22.37 13.08 18.48
N ILE A 248 -21.40 12.44 17.80
CA ILE A 248 -20.16 11.95 18.40
C ILE A 248 -19.37 13.10 19.04
N ALA A 249 -19.18 14.22 18.33
CA ALA A 249 -18.43 15.37 18.84
C ALA A 249 -19.04 15.96 20.13
N TYR A 250 -20.38 15.86 20.29
CA TYR A 250 -21.11 16.33 21.47
C TYR A 250 -21.42 15.22 22.49
N LYS A 251 -20.77 14.05 22.38
CA LYS A 251 -20.91 12.91 23.30
C LYS A 251 -22.35 12.39 23.43
N ARG A 252 -23.13 12.48 22.35
CA ARG A 252 -24.52 12.00 22.23
C ARG A 252 -24.55 10.69 21.45
N ASP A 253 -23.99 9.65 22.05
CA ASP A 253 -23.71 8.38 21.38
C ASP A 253 -24.95 7.64 20.88
N LYS A 254 -26.10 7.75 21.56
CA LYS A 254 -27.33 7.03 21.17
C LYS A 254 -27.88 7.56 19.86
N GLU A 255 -27.93 8.89 19.75
CA GLU A 255 -28.33 9.61 18.55
C GLU A 255 -27.34 9.34 17.42
N ALA A 256 -26.04 9.37 17.71
CA ALA A 256 -25.01 9.04 16.73
C ALA A 256 -25.17 7.61 16.15
N LEU A 257 -25.44 6.61 17.00
CA LEU A 257 -25.68 5.24 16.54
C LEU A 257 -26.94 5.13 15.68
N ALA A 258 -28.03 5.81 16.06
CA ALA A 258 -29.27 5.82 15.28
C ALA A 258 -29.06 6.42 13.88
N TYR A 259 -28.34 7.53 13.77
CA TYR A 259 -28.00 8.12 12.47
C TYR A 259 -27.05 7.23 11.67
N ASN A 260 -26.11 6.54 12.30
CA ASN A 260 -25.33 5.52 11.60
C ASN A 260 -26.21 4.38 11.07
N ASP A 261 -27.19 3.90 11.84
CA ASP A 261 -28.15 2.90 11.39
C ASP A 261 -28.95 3.39 10.17
N PHE A 262 -29.43 4.63 10.18
CA PHE A 262 -30.09 5.24 9.02
C PHE A 262 -29.15 5.33 7.81
N ALA A 263 -27.88 5.67 8.03
CA ALA A 263 -26.87 5.71 6.98
C ALA A 263 -26.65 4.33 6.33
N ILE A 264 -26.65 3.25 7.13
CA ILE A 264 -26.59 1.86 6.61
C ILE A 264 -27.86 1.54 5.82
N GLN A 265 -29.05 1.83 6.35
CA GLN A 265 -30.32 1.56 5.67
C GLN A 265 -30.42 2.28 4.32
N SER A 266 -29.88 3.50 4.21
CA SER A 266 -29.80 4.23 2.94
C SER A 266 -28.89 3.55 1.92
N LEU A 267 -27.80 2.91 2.34
CA LEU A 267 -26.90 2.15 1.45
C LEU A 267 -27.39 0.73 1.16
N LEU A 268 -28.15 0.15 2.09
CA LEU A 268 -28.63 -1.22 2.08
C LEU A 268 -30.11 -1.27 2.51
N PRO A 269 -31.05 -0.95 1.61
CA PRO A 269 -32.47 -0.90 1.93
C PRO A 269 -33.05 -2.26 2.39
N SER A 270 -32.41 -3.36 1.99
CA SER A 270 -32.76 -4.72 2.43
C SER A 270 -32.44 -4.97 3.91
N TRP A 271 -31.53 -4.20 4.51
CA TRP A 271 -31.12 -4.34 5.88
C TRP A 271 -32.09 -3.63 6.83
N LYS A 272 -32.87 -4.40 7.60
CA LYS A 272 -33.89 -3.88 8.52
C LYS A 272 -33.41 -3.81 9.97
N GLY A 273 -32.25 -3.19 10.21
CA GLY A 273 -31.55 -3.13 11.50
C GLY A 273 -32.36 -2.64 12.70
N LYS A 274 -33.24 -3.49 13.25
CA LYS A 274 -34.14 -3.17 14.36
C LYS A 274 -33.61 -3.57 15.75
N GLU A 275 -32.43 -4.16 15.82
CA GLU A 275 -31.78 -4.57 17.08
C GLU A 275 -30.48 -3.78 17.26
N GLU A 276 -30.27 -3.23 18.46
CA GLU A 276 -29.05 -2.49 18.81
C GLU A 276 -27.83 -3.39 18.59
N GLY A 277 -26.82 -2.89 17.86
CA GLY A 277 -25.60 -3.65 17.55
C GLY A 277 -25.70 -4.65 16.41
N LYS A 278 -26.89 -4.87 15.80
CA LYS A 278 -26.99 -5.71 14.59
C LYS A 278 -26.15 -5.11 13.47
N LEU A 279 -25.42 -5.95 12.76
CA LEU A 279 -24.64 -5.59 11.59
C LEU A 279 -25.20 -6.26 10.33
N PRO A 280 -25.04 -5.66 9.15
CA PRO A 280 -25.28 -6.34 7.90
C PRO A 280 -24.35 -7.55 7.73
N THR A 281 -24.84 -8.59 7.06
CA THR A 281 -24.01 -9.73 6.69
C THR A 281 -23.09 -9.38 5.51
N VAL A 282 -21.95 -10.07 5.39
CA VAL A 282 -21.01 -9.91 4.25
C VAL A 282 -21.73 -10.07 2.89
N ASN A 283 -22.75 -10.92 2.81
CA ASN A 283 -23.52 -11.13 1.59
C ASN A 283 -24.46 -9.97 1.26
N GLU A 284 -25.16 -9.40 2.24
CA GLU A 284 -26.01 -8.21 2.04
C GLU A 284 -25.15 -7.01 1.64
N LEU A 285 -23.96 -6.89 2.22
CA LEU A 285 -23.00 -5.83 1.93
C LEU A 285 -22.47 -5.83 0.49
N ASN A 286 -22.56 -6.96 -0.22
CA ASN A 286 -22.24 -7.02 -1.65
C ASN A 286 -23.17 -6.17 -2.51
N GLN A 287 -24.32 -5.76 -1.97
CA GLN A 287 -25.32 -4.94 -2.66
C GLN A 287 -25.21 -3.45 -2.26
N SER A 288 -24.22 -3.07 -1.44
CA SER A 288 -24.06 -1.69 -1.00
C SER A 288 -23.74 -0.76 -2.17
N ALA A 289 -24.44 0.38 -2.21
CA ALA A 289 -24.20 1.43 -3.21
C ALA A 289 -22.83 2.12 -3.07
N SER A 290 -22.17 2.03 -1.91
CA SER A 290 -20.82 2.58 -1.71
C SER A 290 -20.06 1.82 -0.62
N LEU A 291 -18.95 1.17 -1.00
CA LEU A 291 -18.10 0.42 -0.07
C LEU A 291 -17.28 1.35 0.85
N GLY A 292 -16.79 2.47 0.32
CA GLY A 292 -16.00 3.44 1.09
C GLY A 292 -16.82 4.12 2.17
N LEU A 293 -18.03 4.60 1.82
CA LEU A 293 -18.93 5.23 2.78
C LEU A 293 -19.39 4.24 3.87
N MET A 294 -19.61 2.97 3.50
CA MET A 294 -19.92 1.93 4.46
C MET A 294 -18.77 1.71 5.46
N ALA A 295 -17.51 1.69 4.99
CA ALA A 295 -16.35 1.55 5.87
C ALA A 295 -16.27 2.71 6.90
N GLU A 296 -16.54 3.95 6.47
CA GLU A 296 -16.57 5.12 7.37
C GLU A 296 -17.68 5.02 8.42
N ILE A 297 -18.89 4.60 8.04
CA ILE A 297 -20.02 4.42 8.97
C ILE A 297 -19.68 3.34 10.02
N LEU A 298 -19.11 2.21 9.59
CA LEU A 298 -18.68 1.14 10.51
C LEU A 298 -17.56 1.62 11.45
N ALA A 299 -16.62 2.43 10.96
CA ALA A 299 -15.57 3.02 11.79
C ALA A 299 -16.17 3.92 12.90
N GLN A 300 -17.12 4.78 12.55
CA GLN A 300 -17.81 5.65 13.52
C GLN A 300 -18.57 4.84 14.57
N ARG A 301 -19.35 3.83 14.16
CA ARG A 301 -20.06 2.93 15.08
C ARG A 301 -19.09 2.22 16.01
N GLY A 302 -18.03 1.63 15.46
CA GLY A 302 -16.99 0.96 16.24
C GLY A 302 -16.38 1.89 17.28
N ALA A 303 -16.04 3.13 16.89
CA ALA A 303 -15.48 4.14 17.80
C ALA A 303 -16.45 4.54 18.93
N ILE A 304 -17.75 4.67 18.66
CA ILE A 304 -18.77 4.94 19.69
C ILE A 304 -18.80 3.80 20.72
N TYR A 305 -18.89 2.56 20.24
CA TYR A 305 -18.90 1.38 21.12
C TYR A 305 -17.58 1.23 21.90
N PHE A 306 -16.44 1.53 21.28
CA PHE A 306 -15.14 1.56 21.94
C PHE A 306 -15.05 2.65 23.01
N GLY A 307 -15.67 3.82 22.81
CA GLY A 307 -15.80 4.86 23.85
C GLY A 307 -16.48 4.34 25.12
N ARG A 308 -17.35 3.33 24.99
CA ARG A 308 -18.02 2.63 26.09
C ARG A 308 -17.26 1.37 26.56
N LYS A 309 -15.93 1.34 26.41
CA LYS A 309 -15.02 0.20 26.72
C LYS A 309 -15.14 -0.42 28.12
N ASN A 310 -15.85 0.20 29.05
CA ASN A 310 -16.14 -0.41 30.35
C ASN A 310 -17.11 -1.60 30.24
N SER A 311 -18.03 -1.56 29.28
CA SER A 311 -18.98 -2.66 28.99
C SER A 311 -18.35 -3.71 28.09
N LEU A 312 -18.45 -4.98 28.51
CA LEU A 312 -17.98 -6.12 27.71
C LEU A 312 -18.76 -6.25 26.40
N GLU A 313 -20.07 -6.02 26.44
CA GLU A 313 -20.94 -6.08 25.26
C GLU A 313 -20.59 -4.97 24.27
N SER A 314 -20.37 -3.74 24.74
CA SER A 314 -19.94 -2.64 23.86
C SER A 314 -18.59 -2.92 23.23
N LEU A 315 -17.61 -3.48 23.94
CA LEU A 315 -16.34 -3.88 23.33
C LEU A 315 -16.50 -4.96 22.25
N LYS A 316 -17.38 -5.94 22.46
CA LYS A 316 -17.69 -6.95 21.45
C LYS A 316 -18.33 -6.29 20.22
N SER A 317 -19.31 -5.42 20.41
CA SER A 317 -19.93 -4.66 19.31
C SER A 317 -18.92 -3.78 18.57
N ALA A 318 -17.98 -3.14 19.28
CA ALA A 318 -16.89 -2.40 18.65
C ALA A 318 -16.07 -3.32 17.74
N LEU A 319 -15.62 -4.46 18.28
CA LEU A 319 -14.82 -5.44 17.55
C LEU A 319 -15.57 -6.04 16.35
N ASP A 320 -16.88 -6.26 16.44
CA ASP A 320 -17.68 -6.79 15.33
C ASP A 320 -17.82 -5.77 14.18
N ASN A 321 -18.01 -4.48 14.50
CA ASN A 321 -17.96 -3.41 13.49
C ASN A 321 -16.59 -3.40 12.81
N TYR A 322 -15.55 -3.58 13.62
CA TYR A 322 -14.18 -3.56 13.16
C TYR A 322 -13.82 -4.73 12.24
N ARG A 323 -14.22 -5.96 12.58
CA ARG A 323 -14.07 -7.13 11.70
C ARG A 323 -14.75 -6.92 10.35
N LEU A 324 -15.94 -6.33 10.36
CA LEU A 324 -16.67 -6.08 9.13
C LEU A 324 -15.97 -5.03 8.27
N MET A 325 -15.40 -4.00 8.89
CA MET A 325 -14.59 -3.00 8.21
C MET A 325 -13.32 -3.59 7.57
N ASP A 326 -12.64 -4.53 8.23
CA ASP A 326 -11.46 -5.22 7.67
C ASP A 326 -11.81 -5.97 6.36
N VAL A 327 -12.98 -6.60 6.29
CA VAL A 327 -13.50 -7.22 5.07
C VAL A 327 -13.67 -6.19 3.95
N PHE A 328 -14.16 -4.98 4.26
CA PHE A 328 -14.33 -3.91 3.27
C PHE A 328 -13.01 -3.35 2.78
N ILE A 329 -12.08 -3.06 3.68
CA ILE A 329 -10.76 -2.54 3.32
C ILE A 329 -10.06 -3.53 2.39
N THR A 330 -10.10 -4.82 2.72
CA THR A 330 -9.53 -5.88 1.88
C THR A 330 -10.15 -5.89 0.48
N ARG A 331 -11.45 -5.62 0.36
CA ARG A 331 -12.13 -5.53 -0.94
C ARG A 331 -11.81 -4.24 -1.69
N LEU A 332 -11.83 -3.10 -1.02
CA LEU A 332 -11.49 -1.79 -1.60
C LEU A 332 -10.09 -1.84 -2.20
N ARG A 333 -9.11 -2.41 -1.50
CA ARG A 333 -7.73 -2.58 -2.00
C ARG A 333 -7.67 -3.35 -3.32
N ARG A 334 -8.53 -4.35 -3.54
CA ARG A 334 -8.59 -5.11 -4.81
C ARG A 334 -9.20 -4.33 -5.98
N LEU A 335 -10.02 -3.31 -5.69
CA LEU A 335 -10.70 -2.51 -6.71
C LEU A 335 -9.83 -1.33 -7.18
N TYR A 336 -8.90 -0.87 -6.36
CA TYR A 336 -7.95 0.18 -6.74
C TYR A 336 -6.70 -0.44 -7.34
N THR A 337 -6.46 -0.25 -8.65
CA THR A 337 -5.23 -0.75 -9.30
C THR A 337 -4.01 0.15 -8.98
N GLY A 338 -4.21 1.47 -8.91
CA GLY A 338 -3.13 2.43 -8.64
C GLY A 338 -2.58 2.34 -7.21
N GLU A 339 -1.26 2.26 -7.07
CA GLU A 339 -0.54 2.15 -5.80
C GLU A 339 -0.89 3.31 -4.83
N THR A 340 -0.93 4.55 -5.31
CA THR A 340 -1.26 5.74 -4.49
C THR A 340 -2.63 5.65 -3.82
N ALA A 341 -3.64 5.16 -4.55
CA ALA A 341 -4.98 5.01 -3.99
C ALA A 341 -5.03 3.89 -2.95
N ARG A 342 -4.32 2.76 -3.20
CA ARG A 342 -4.19 1.66 -2.24
C ARG A 342 -3.45 2.09 -0.97
N LEU A 343 -2.43 2.92 -1.10
CA LEU A 343 -1.64 3.45 -0.01
C LEU A 343 -2.47 4.40 0.87
N LEU A 344 -3.19 5.35 0.25
CA LEU A 344 -4.08 6.28 0.95
C LEU A 344 -5.12 5.55 1.81
N TRP A 345 -5.75 4.51 1.25
CA TRP A 345 -6.72 3.71 2.00
C TRP A 345 -6.08 2.89 3.12
N SER A 346 -4.86 2.39 2.91
CA SER A 346 -4.11 1.65 3.94
C SER A 346 -3.73 2.54 5.11
N ASP A 347 -3.33 3.78 4.86
CA ASP A 347 -3.05 4.76 5.92
C ASP A 347 -4.33 5.18 6.66
N ARG A 348 -5.45 5.41 5.95
CA ARG A 348 -6.75 5.70 6.57
C ARG A 348 -7.25 4.56 7.46
N ALA A 349 -6.92 3.32 7.12
CA ALA A 349 -7.30 2.15 7.90
C ALA A 349 -6.52 2.01 9.23
N LEU A 350 -5.40 2.71 9.43
CA LEU A 350 -4.57 2.52 10.63
C LEU A 350 -5.27 2.92 11.92
N ASP A 351 -5.94 4.08 11.95
CA ASP A 351 -6.70 4.53 13.13
C ASP A 351 -7.76 3.50 13.55
N PHE A 352 -8.33 2.84 12.55
CA PHE A 352 -9.24 1.72 12.74
C PHE A 352 -8.55 0.51 13.37
N TYR A 353 -7.43 0.04 12.81
CA TYR A 353 -6.70 -1.10 13.36
C TYR A 353 -6.20 -0.84 14.79
N LYS A 354 -5.79 0.38 15.12
CA LYS A 354 -5.42 0.77 16.49
C LYS A 354 -6.54 0.46 17.48
N LYS A 355 -7.76 0.95 17.20
CA LYS A 355 -8.92 0.74 18.07
C LYS A 355 -9.37 -0.73 18.09
N ALA A 356 -9.27 -1.44 16.97
CA ALA A 356 -9.59 -2.86 16.89
C ALA A 356 -8.66 -3.71 17.75
N ILE A 357 -7.34 -3.51 17.62
CA ILE A 357 -6.31 -4.18 18.44
C ILE A 357 -6.53 -3.84 19.92
N LYS A 358 -6.72 -2.56 20.26
CA LYS A 358 -6.97 -2.15 21.65
C LYS A 358 -8.25 -2.77 22.22
N SER A 359 -9.31 -2.90 21.42
CA SER A 359 -10.54 -3.60 21.81
C SER A 359 -10.27 -5.07 22.16
N CYS A 360 -9.49 -5.76 21.33
CA CYS A 360 -9.04 -7.13 21.60
C CYS A 360 -8.25 -7.23 22.91
N LEU A 361 -7.31 -6.32 23.16
CA LEU A 361 -6.50 -6.33 24.39
C LEU A 361 -7.35 -6.11 25.64
N ILE A 362 -8.28 -5.16 25.62
CA ILE A 362 -9.19 -4.92 26.76
C ILE A 362 -10.14 -6.11 26.96
N LEU A 363 -10.65 -6.72 25.88
CA LEU A 363 -11.46 -7.93 25.95
C LEU A 363 -10.67 -9.09 26.55
N TYR A 364 -9.41 -9.27 26.17
CA TYR A 364 -8.53 -10.25 26.79
C TYR A 364 -8.37 -9.99 28.29
N GLN A 365 -8.05 -8.76 28.70
CA GLN A 365 -7.89 -8.40 30.11
C GLN A 365 -9.16 -8.67 30.94
N LYS A 366 -10.35 -8.46 30.36
CA LYS A 366 -11.65 -8.68 31.04
C LYS A 366 -12.11 -10.14 31.06
N THR A 367 -11.73 -10.94 30.06
CA THR A 367 -12.29 -12.30 29.85
C THR A 367 -11.28 -13.42 30.00
N ASN A 368 -9.99 -13.11 29.97
CA ASN A 368 -8.88 -14.05 29.89
C ASN A 368 -8.95 -15.03 28.70
N ASN A 369 -9.68 -14.66 27.63
CA ASN A 369 -9.81 -15.49 26.42
C ASN A 369 -8.67 -15.20 25.43
N GLU A 370 -7.72 -16.14 25.33
CA GLU A 370 -6.53 -16.03 24.47
C GLU A 370 -6.84 -15.78 22.99
N ARG A 371 -8.04 -16.12 22.50
CA ARG A 371 -8.46 -15.81 21.13
C ARG A 371 -8.34 -14.33 20.80
N TYR A 372 -8.62 -13.44 21.77
CA TYR A 372 -8.50 -12.02 21.55
C TYR A 372 -7.04 -11.57 21.40
N LYS A 373 -6.08 -12.22 22.06
CA LYS A 373 -4.66 -11.92 21.81
C LYS A 373 -4.24 -12.31 20.40
N MET A 374 -4.61 -13.53 19.98
CA MET A 374 -4.31 -14.04 18.63
C MET A 374 -4.90 -13.11 17.58
N GLU A 375 -6.15 -12.67 17.77
CA GLU A 375 -6.80 -11.73 16.87
C GLU A 375 -6.15 -10.34 16.87
N ALA A 376 -5.68 -9.85 18.01
CA ALA A 376 -4.90 -8.60 18.08
C ALA A 376 -3.64 -8.66 17.22
N PHE A 377 -2.93 -9.80 17.25
CA PHE A 377 -1.78 -10.03 16.38
C PHE A 377 -2.15 -10.08 14.90
N GLU A 378 -3.18 -10.85 14.54
CA GLU A 378 -3.62 -10.92 13.14
C GLU A 378 -4.07 -9.56 12.59
N LEU A 379 -4.73 -8.72 13.40
CA LEU A 379 -5.11 -7.37 13.01
C LEU A 379 -3.89 -6.46 12.83
N SER A 380 -2.85 -6.61 13.67
CA SER A 380 -1.56 -5.93 13.47
C SER A 380 -0.97 -6.31 12.11
N GLU A 381 -0.95 -7.60 11.80
CA GLU A 381 -0.39 -8.12 10.55
C GLU A 381 -1.19 -7.70 9.31
N ARG A 382 -2.53 -7.62 9.39
CA ARG A 382 -3.38 -7.12 8.27
C ARG A 382 -3.19 -5.61 7.99
N SER A 383 -2.66 -4.88 8.96
CA SER A 383 -2.38 -3.44 8.86
C SER A 383 -1.00 -3.11 8.29
N LYS A 384 -0.10 -4.11 8.17
CA LYS A 384 1.33 -3.92 7.91
C LYS A 384 1.78 -4.49 6.56
N SER A 385 2.48 -3.66 5.78
CA SER A 385 3.26 -4.07 4.60
C SER A 385 2.50 -4.99 3.62
N LEU A 386 1.21 -4.71 3.42
CA LEU A 386 0.36 -5.64 2.68
C LEU A 386 0.65 -5.59 1.18
N LEU A 387 1.01 -4.42 0.65
CA LEU A 387 1.40 -4.29 -0.76
C LEU A 387 2.68 -5.10 -1.05
N LEU A 388 3.63 -5.09 -0.11
CA LEU A 388 4.83 -5.91 -0.22
C LEU A 388 4.52 -7.41 -0.13
N LEU A 389 3.62 -7.81 0.76
CA LEU A 389 3.16 -9.21 0.85
C LEU A 389 2.47 -9.65 -0.45
N GLU A 390 1.63 -8.80 -1.04
CA GLU A 390 0.95 -9.05 -2.32
C GLU A 390 1.96 -9.24 -3.45
N ALA A 391 2.96 -8.36 -3.55
CA ALA A 391 4.04 -8.48 -4.52
C ALA A 391 4.83 -9.79 -4.38
N PHE A 392 5.18 -10.15 -3.14
CA PHE A 392 5.90 -11.40 -2.87
C PHE A 392 5.06 -12.63 -3.23
N LYS A 393 3.76 -12.64 -2.89
CA LYS A 393 2.83 -13.72 -3.27
C LYS A 393 2.59 -13.79 -4.77
N LYS A 394 2.57 -12.65 -5.47
CA LYS A 394 2.48 -12.58 -6.94
C LYS A 394 3.66 -13.31 -7.59
N ILE A 395 4.89 -13.08 -7.13
CA ILE A 395 6.09 -13.77 -7.64
C ILE A 395 5.98 -15.29 -7.46
N LYS A 396 5.49 -15.75 -6.29
CA LYS A 396 5.26 -17.17 -6.05
C LYS A 396 4.20 -17.76 -6.96
N ALA A 397 3.11 -17.02 -7.18
CA ALA A 397 1.98 -17.49 -7.99
C ALA A 397 2.40 -17.77 -9.43
N LYS A 398 3.28 -16.95 -10.01
CA LYS A 398 3.84 -17.17 -11.35
C LYS A 398 4.58 -18.50 -11.51
N LYS A 399 5.12 -19.05 -10.41
CA LYS A 399 5.92 -20.29 -10.43
C LYS A 399 5.08 -21.57 -10.23
N ILE A 400 3.83 -21.46 -9.81
CA ILE A 400 2.98 -22.65 -9.63
C ILE A 400 2.50 -23.14 -11.00
N ALA A 401 2.88 -24.40 -11.31
CA ALA A 401 2.49 -25.11 -12.52
C ALA A 401 0.96 -25.17 -12.67
N GLY A 402 0.43 -24.64 -13.79
CA GLY A 402 -0.99 -24.77 -14.14
C GLY A 402 -1.62 -23.57 -14.84
N VAL A 403 -0.94 -22.42 -14.91
CA VAL A 403 -1.35 -21.27 -15.74
C VAL A 403 -0.44 -21.21 -16.98
N PRO A 404 -1.00 -21.18 -18.20
CA PRO A 404 -0.21 -20.98 -19.40
C PRO A 404 0.60 -19.67 -19.33
N ILE A 405 1.86 -19.70 -19.76
CA ILE A 405 2.75 -18.52 -19.74
C ILE A 405 2.11 -17.33 -20.44
N GLU A 406 1.34 -17.57 -21.51
CA GLU A 406 0.66 -16.54 -22.29
C GLU A 406 -0.39 -15.80 -21.46
N LYS A 407 -1.00 -16.46 -20.46
CA LYS A 407 -1.96 -15.83 -19.55
C LYS A 407 -1.26 -14.96 -18.52
N ILE A 408 -0.09 -15.38 -18.03
CA ILE A 408 0.72 -14.60 -17.09
C ILE A 408 1.26 -13.35 -17.80
N GLN A 409 1.83 -13.52 -19.00
CA GLN A 409 2.31 -12.42 -19.84
C GLN A 409 1.18 -11.43 -20.16
N LYS A 410 0.01 -11.92 -20.56
CA LYS A 410 -1.15 -11.06 -20.80
C LYS A 410 -1.61 -10.31 -19.55
N GLU A 411 -1.51 -10.92 -18.37
CA GLU A 411 -1.80 -10.23 -17.11
C GLU A 411 -0.82 -9.08 -16.87
N GLU A 412 0.47 -9.33 -17.05
CA GLU A 412 1.56 -8.36 -16.89
C GLU A 412 1.45 -7.21 -17.91
N GLU A 413 1.17 -7.52 -19.18
CA GLU A 413 0.95 -6.54 -20.23
C GLU A 413 -0.23 -5.60 -19.88
N LEU A 414 -1.30 -6.15 -19.32
CA LEU A 414 -2.47 -5.36 -18.92
C LEU A 414 -2.19 -4.51 -17.68
N GLU A 415 -1.48 -5.05 -16.70
CA GLU A 415 -1.07 -4.33 -15.50
C GLU A 415 -0.09 -3.19 -15.84
N TYR A 416 0.94 -3.48 -16.64
CA TYR A 416 1.88 -2.49 -17.16
C TYR A 416 1.17 -1.39 -17.94
N ALA A 417 0.25 -1.74 -18.84
CA ALA A 417 -0.50 -0.74 -19.60
C ALA A 417 -1.36 0.15 -18.70
N VAL A 418 -1.91 -0.37 -17.60
CA VAL A 418 -2.63 0.44 -16.61
C VAL A 418 -1.67 1.38 -15.88
N ASP A 419 -0.55 0.87 -15.39
CA ASP A 419 0.42 1.64 -14.62
C ASP A 419 1.12 2.72 -15.46
N GLU A 420 1.48 2.42 -16.71
CA GLU A 420 2.06 3.36 -17.66
C GLU A 420 1.10 4.54 -17.90
N LEU A 421 -0.16 4.26 -18.18
CA LEU A 421 -1.17 5.29 -18.42
C LEU A 421 -1.47 6.11 -17.15
N ASP A 422 -1.48 5.47 -15.96
CA ASP A 422 -1.62 6.17 -14.68
C ASP A 422 -0.44 7.14 -14.43
N ASN A 423 0.78 6.71 -14.75
CA ASN A 423 1.99 7.51 -14.60
C ASN A 423 2.06 8.66 -15.60
N GLU A 424 1.77 8.41 -16.88
CA GLU A 424 1.67 9.45 -17.89
C GLU A 424 0.63 10.51 -17.50
N LEU A 425 -0.53 10.09 -16.99
CA LEU A 425 -1.57 10.99 -16.49
C LEU A 425 -1.11 11.80 -15.29
N TYR A 426 -0.38 11.19 -14.36
CA TYR A 426 0.18 11.88 -13.21
C TYR A 426 1.18 12.96 -13.63
N VAL A 427 2.13 12.63 -14.51
CA VAL A 427 3.14 13.55 -15.03
C VAL A 427 2.48 14.69 -15.82
N LEU A 428 1.52 14.35 -16.68
CA LEU A 428 0.76 15.32 -17.46
C LEU A 428 0.03 16.31 -16.53
N LYS A 429 -0.61 15.82 -15.45
CA LYS A 429 -1.29 16.64 -14.43
C LYS A 429 -0.31 17.51 -13.62
N GLN A 430 0.92 17.07 -13.38
CA GLN A 430 1.93 17.86 -12.66
C GLN A 430 2.50 19.02 -13.49
N ASN A 431 2.64 18.86 -14.80
CA ASN A 431 3.34 19.81 -15.67
C ASN A 431 2.66 21.18 -15.83
N ARG A 432 1.51 21.43 -15.18
CA ARG A 432 0.77 22.72 -15.16
C ARG A 432 0.53 23.33 -16.55
N ARG A 433 0.52 22.51 -17.62
CA ARG A 433 0.23 22.93 -18.99
C ARG A 433 -1.22 23.42 -19.09
N LYS A 434 -1.48 24.37 -20.00
CA LYS A 434 -2.80 24.96 -20.24
C LYS A 434 -3.02 25.09 -21.75
N GLY A 435 -4.25 24.87 -22.22
CA GLY A 435 -4.61 24.94 -23.64
C GLY A 435 -5.54 23.80 -24.04
N GLU A 436 -6.09 23.82 -25.25
CA GLU A 436 -6.94 22.72 -25.75
C GLU A 436 -6.14 21.48 -26.15
N GLU A 437 -4.91 21.64 -26.63
CA GLU A 437 -4.01 20.52 -26.94
C GLU A 437 -3.71 19.67 -25.69
N TYR A 438 -3.42 20.32 -24.56
CA TYR A 438 -3.24 19.66 -23.26
C TYR A 438 -4.50 18.92 -22.77
N LYS A 439 -5.68 19.51 -22.93
CA LYS A 439 -6.93 18.87 -22.50
C LYS A 439 -7.27 17.67 -23.37
N ASN A 440 -7.05 17.75 -24.68
CA ASN A 440 -7.22 16.63 -25.59
C ASN A 440 -6.27 15.49 -25.24
N GLU A 441 -5.00 15.79 -24.99
CA GLU A 441 -3.99 14.80 -24.54
C GLU A 441 -4.40 14.15 -23.20
N LEU A 442 -4.80 14.96 -22.21
CA LEU A 442 -5.25 14.48 -20.90
C LEU A 442 -6.42 13.50 -21.04
N ARG A 443 -7.38 13.86 -21.87
CA ARG A 443 -8.62 13.13 -22.04
C ARG A 443 -8.45 11.84 -22.83
N GLU A 444 -7.61 11.84 -23.87
CA GLU A 444 -7.23 10.61 -24.58
C GLU A 444 -6.53 9.62 -23.64
N LYS A 445 -5.64 10.11 -22.76
CA LYS A 445 -4.94 9.28 -21.79
C LYS A 445 -5.88 8.76 -20.69
N GLU A 446 -6.78 9.58 -20.15
CA GLU A 446 -7.80 9.14 -19.16
C GLU A 446 -8.71 8.06 -19.74
N LYS A 447 -9.07 8.16 -21.03
CA LYS A 447 -9.83 7.13 -21.76
C LYS A 447 -9.07 5.82 -21.88
N ALA A 448 -7.82 5.92 -22.32
CA ALA A 448 -6.97 4.77 -22.57
C ALA A 448 -6.70 4.00 -21.26
N LEU A 449 -6.33 4.70 -20.18
CA LEU A 449 -6.05 4.12 -18.85
C LEU A 449 -7.16 3.14 -18.45
N LEU A 450 -8.33 3.55 -18.81
CA LEU A 450 -9.53 3.08 -18.24
C LEU A 450 -10.15 1.93 -19.05
N GLU A 451 -10.09 2.03 -20.37
CA GLU A 451 -10.30 0.87 -21.25
C GLU A 451 -9.36 -0.26 -20.80
N LYS A 452 -8.10 0.05 -20.50
CA LYS A 452 -7.14 -0.94 -19.98
C LYS A 452 -7.54 -1.52 -18.62
N ARG A 453 -7.98 -0.70 -17.65
CA ARG A 453 -8.49 -1.19 -16.36
C ARG A 453 -9.67 -2.14 -16.51
N GLN A 454 -10.63 -1.84 -17.39
CA GLN A 454 -11.76 -2.73 -17.64
C GLN A 454 -11.32 -4.08 -18.22
N ILE A 455 -10.43 -4.04 -19.22
CA ILE A 455 -9.90 -5.26 -19.84
C ILE A 455 -9.15 -6.10 -18.79
N TYR A 456 -8.40 -5.44 -17.90
CA TYR A 456 -7.71 -6.10 -16.80
C TYR A 456 -8.68 -6.77 -15.81
N GLU A 457 -9.74 -6.08 -15.39
CA GLU A 457 -10.76 -6.65 -14.49
C GLU A 457 -11.47 -7.86 -15.10
N ASP A 458 -11.91 -7.74 -16.35
CA ASP A 458 -12.57 -8.84 -17.07
C ASP A 458 -11.63 -10.04 -17.21
N PHE A 459 -10.35 -9.77 -17.45
CA PHE A 459 -9.30 -10.79 -17.49
C PHE A 459 -9.13 -11.47 -16.12
N LEU A 460 -9.05 -10.72 -15.01
CA LEU A 460 -8.95 -11.28 -13.66
C LEU A 460 -10.16 -12.14 -13.28
N ILE A 461 -11.37 -11.75 -13.69
CA ILE A 461 -12.59 -12.55 -13.48
C ILE A 461 -12.50 -13.89 -14.24
N GLN A 462 -12.03 -13.87 -15.49
CA GLN A 462 -11.82 -15.10 -16.27
C GLN A 462 -10.72 -15.96 -15.63
N LEU A 463 -9.62 -15.36 -15.20
CA LEU A 463 -8.50 -16.03 -14.56
C LEU A 463 -8.91 -16.70 -13.25
N ARG A 464 -9.76 -16.05 -12.45
CA ARG A 464 -10.34 -16.63 -11.23
C ARG A 464 -11.17 -17.89 -11.50
N LYS A 465 -11.95 -17.90 -12.60
CA LYS A 465 -12.80 -19.04 -12.98
C LYS A 465 -11.96 -20.19 -13.54
N GLN A 466 -10.97 -19.88 -14.38
CA GLN A 466 -10.17 -20.87 -15.11
C GLN A 466 -9.01 -21.43 -14.28
N HIS A 467 -8.42 -20.60 -13.40
CA HIS A 467 -7.24 -20.93 -12.61
C HIS A 467 -7.43 -20.52 -11.13
N PRO A 468 -8.39 -21.13 -10.40
CA PRO A 468 -8.73 -20.72 -9.03
C PRO A 468 -7.58 -20.89 -8.03
N ALA A 469 -6.68 -21.87 -8.24
CA ALA A 469 -5.51 -22.06 -7.39
C ALA A 469 -4.48 -20.91 -7.53
N TYR A 470 -4.20 -20.48 -8.76
CA TYR A 470 -3.36 -19.30 -9.03
C TYR A 470 -3.97 -18.04 -8.44
N TYR A 471 -5.26 -17.81 -8.70
CA TYR A 471 -5.98 -16.66 -8.17
C TYR A 471 -5.98 -16.64 -6.64
N LYS A 472 -6.18 -17.80 -6.00
CA LYS A 472 -6.08 -17.92 -4.54
C LYS A 472 -4.68 -17.58 -4.07
N LEU A 473 -3.62 -18.16 -4.63
CA LEU A 473 -2.27 -17.87 -4.15
C LEU A 473 -1.89 -16.39 -4.29
N LYS A 474 -2.29 -15.75 -5.40
CA LYS A 474 -2.00 -14.33 -5.67
C LYS A 474 -2.80 -13.38 -4.78
N PHE A 475 -4.11 -13.60 -4.61
CA PHE A 475 -5.02 -12.64 -3.97
C PHE A 475 -5.51 -13.03 -2.56
N ASP A 476 -5.15 -14.22 -2.07
CA ASP A 476 -5.42 -14.66 -0.69
C ASP A 476 -4.35 -14.06 0.25
N LEU A 477 -4.63 -12.85 0.71
CA LEU A 477 -3.82 -12.10 1.66
C LEU A 477 -4.07 -12.56 3.10
N LYS A 478 -4.35 -13.85 3.32
CA LYS A 478 -4.39 -14.45 4.64
C LYS A 478 -3.04 -14.18 5.34
N VAL A 479 -3.14 -13.65 6.56
CA VAL A 479 -2.00 -13.42 7.47
C VAL A 479 -1.68 -14.69 8.25
N ALA A 480 -0.42 -14.84 8.64
CA ALA A 480 0.02 -15.99 9.43
C ALA A 480 -0.54 -15.91 10.85
N SER A 481 -0.94 -17.05 11.42
CA SER A 481 -1.30 -17.11 12.84
C SER A 481 -0.05 -17.05 13.73
N VAL A 482 -0.23 -16.73 15.01
CA VAL A 482 0.86 -16.74 16.00
C VAL A 482 1.56 -18.11 16.04
N GLU A 483 0.79 -19.19 15.94
CA GLU A 483 1.30 -20.56 15.92
C GLU A 483 2.11 -20.85 14.66
N GLU A 484 1.61 -20.46 13.48
CA GLU A 484 2.30 -20.61 12.20
C GLU A 484 3.64 -19.85 12.20
N VAL A 485 3.69 -18.66 12.83
CA VAL A 485 4.94 -17.91 13.03
C VAL A 485 5.86 -18.63 14.02
N ARG A 486 5.34 -19.02 15.19
CA ARG A 486 6.11 -19.70 16.24
C ARG A 486 6.74 -21.00 15.75
N GLU A 487 6.03 -21.77 14.92
CA GLU A 487 6.54 -23.02 14.34
C GLU A 487 7.78 -22.81 13.46
N ARG A 488 7.92 -21.64 12.81
CA ARG A 488 9.06 -21.34 11.94
C ARG A 488 10.26 -20.70 12.61
N LEU A 489 10.08 -20.02 13.74
CA LEU A 489 11.21 -19.43 14.47
C LEU A 489 12.26 -20.49 14.85
N ALA A 490 13.53 -20.11 14.91
CA ALA A 490 14.56 -20.96 15.48
C ALA A 490 14.40 -21.10 17.02
N ALA A 491 15.02 -22.13 17.62
CA ALA A 491 14.86 -22.41 19.05
C ALA A 491 15.36 -21.28 19.96
N ASP A 492 16.42 -20.60 19.53
CA ASP A 492 17.13 -19.53 20.23
C ASP A 492 16.75 -18.13 19.73
N GLN A 493 15.63 -18.02 19.01
CA GLN A 493 15.13 -16.78 18.41
C GLN A 493 13.90 -16.24 19.15
N THR A 494 13.80 -14.92 19.25
CA THR A 494 12.60 -14.22 19.68
C THR A 494 12.20 -13.20 18.63
N LEU A 495 10.97 -13.28 18.14
CA LEU A 495 10.37 -12.25 17.30
C LEU A 495 9.70 -11.19 18.18
N ILE A 496 10.01 -9.93 17.90
CA ILE A 496 9.48 -8.75 18.58
C ILE A 496 8.87 -7.84 17.52
N GLU A 497 7.55 -7.79 17.47
CA GLU A 497 6.81 -6.91 16.56
C GLU A 497 6.22 -5.74 17.33
N TYR A 498 6.47 -4.54 16.81
CA TYR A 498 5.94 -3.29 17.35
C TYR A 498 4.73 -2.83 16.55
N PHE A 499 3.71 -2.32 17.23
CA PHE A 499 2.59 -1.61 16.65
C PHE A 499 2.37 -0.30 17.44
N ILE A 500 2.16 0.81 16.73
CA ILE A 500 2.00 2.14 17.35
C ILE A 500 0.51 2.37 17.62
N GLY A 501 0.13 2.41 18.90
CA GLY A 501 -1.20 2.77 19.37
C GLY A 501 -1.46 4.27 19.34
N ASP A 502 -2.30 4.75 20.24
CA ASP A 502 -2.61 6.18 20.39
C ASP A 502 -1.67 6.84 21.40
N ASP A 503 -1.39 6.16 22.52
CA ASP A 503 -0.51 6.61 23.60
C ASP A 503 0.49 5.54 24.07
N GLU A 504 0.55 4.41 23.36
CA GLU A 504 1.35 3.25 23.71
C GLU A 504 2.01 2.57 22.49
N LEU A 505 3.11 1.85 22.72
CA LEU A 505 3.61 0.81 21.84
C LEU A 505 3.02 -0.53 22.28
N ILE A 506 2.31 -1.19 21.37
CA ILE A 506 1.86 -2.56 21.54
C ILE A 506 2.96 -3.46 20.97
N VAL A 507 3.52 -4.32 21.82
CA VAL A 507 4.65 -5.19 21.46
C VAL A 507 4.22 -6.65 21.53
N PHE A 508 4.21 -7.31 20.38
CA PHE A 508 3.98 -8.73 20.26
C PHE A 508 5.32 -9.46 20.35
N ARG A 509 5.48 -10.30 21.37
CA ARG A 509 6.69 -11.08 21.58
C ARG A 509 6.39 -12.56 21.41
N ILE A 510 7.01 -13.19 20.42
CA ILE A 510 6.82 -14.59 20.07
C ILE A 510 8.15 -15.33 20.15
N ASP A 511 8.20 -16.45 20.87
CA ASP A 511 9.32 -17.39 20.85
C ASP A 511 8.80 -18.84 20.91
N LYS A 512 9.68 -19.85 20.80
CA LYS A 512 9.25 -21.26 20.88
C LYS A 512 8.51 -21.63 22.17
N ARG A 513 8.74 -20.91 23.26
CA ARG A 513 8.17 -21.21 24.58
C ARG A 513 6.78 -20.60 24.73
N GLY A 514 6.50 -19.47 24.08
CA GLY A 514 5.22 -18.82 24.19
C GLY A 514 5.09 -17.52 23.42
N TYR A 515 3.98 -16.85 23.71
CA TYR A 515 3.57 -15.61 23.08
C TYR A 515 2.97 -14.68 24.11
N ASP A 516 3.44 -13.44 24.12
CA ASP A 516 3.03 -12.40 25.05
C ASP A 516 2.79 -11.09 24.30
N ILE A 517 1.90 -10.26 24.83
CA ILE A 517 1.70 -8.88 24.38
C ILE A 517 2.08 -7.95 25.54
N LEU A 518 2.86 -6.92 25.26
CA LEU A 518 3.20 -5.85 26.20
C LEU A 518 2.65 -4.53 25.67
N GLU A 519 2.06 -3.73 26.56
CA GLU A 519 1.65 -2.36 26.27
C GLU A 519 2.64 -1.42 26.97
N LEU A 520 3.51 -0.75 26.19
CA LEU A 520 4.54 0.15 26.71
C LEU A 520 4.07 1.60 26.52
N PRO A 521 3.91 2.41 27.59
CA PRO A 521 3.48 3.79 27.45
C PRO A 521 4.50 4.62 26.66
N ILE A 522 4.03 5.51 25.79
CA ILE A 522 4.85 6.50 25.09
C ILE A 522 4.65 7.85 25.80
N ASP A 523 5.40 8.08 26.87
CA ASP A 523 5.40 9.34 27.63
C ASP A 523 6.46 10.36 27.15
N PHE A 524 7.07 10.09 25.99
CA PHE A 524 8.12 10.91 25.38
C PHE A 524 7.94 11.03 23.87
N ASP A 525 8.58 12.04 23.27
CA ASP A 525 8.60 12.19 21.81
C ASP A 525 9.54 11.14 21.18
N LEU A 526 8.99 9.95 20.90
CA LEU A 526 9.71 8.83 20.31
C LEU A 526 10.37 9.20 18.98
N LYS A 527 9.68 9.96 18.13
CA LYS A 527 10.19 10.38 16.82
C LYS A 527 11.41 11.29 16.98
N SER A 528 11.30 12.31 17.81
CA SER A 528 12.40 13.25 18.09
C SER A 528 13.58 12.54 18.75
N ASN A 529 13.34 11.63 19.69
CA ASN A 529 14.40 10.89 20.37
C ASN A 529 15.16 9.96 19.42
N ILE A 530 14.48 9.25 18.51
CA ILE A 530 15.13 8.42 17.49
C ILE A 530 15.95 9.29 16.53
N LYS A 531 15.40 10.42 16.08
CA LYS A 531 16.13 11.36 15.21
C LYS A 531 17.40 11.87 15.89
N GLN A 532 17.29 12.35 17.12
CA GLN A 532 18.41 12.86 17.91
C GLN A 532 19.43 11.77 18.25
N PHE A 533 18.99 10.53 18.47
CA PHE A 533 19.88 9.39 18.69
C PHE A 533 20.75 9.13 17.45
N ARG A 534 20.14 9.11 16.27
CA ARG A 534 20.86 8.96 15.00
C ARG A 534 21.81 10.14 14.75
N GLU A 535 21.35 11.36 15.00
CA GLU A 535 22.20 12.58 14.93
C GLU A 535 23.42 12.47 15.86
N GLY A 536 23.25 11.90 17.06
CA GLY A 536 24.35 11.59 17.97
C GLY A 536 25.38 10.62 17.39
N ILE A 537 24.97 9.69 16.51
CA ILE A 537 25.85 8.73 15.85
C ILE A 537 26.56 9.37 14.65
N TYR A 538 25.81 9.86 13.66
CA TYR A 538 26.42 10.33 12.41
C TYR A 538 26.97 11.75 12.50
N GLY A 539 26.46 12.58 13.42
CA GLY A 539 27.00 13.91 13.71
C GLY A 539 28.45 13.87 14.20
N TYR A 540 28.92 12.72 14.69
CA TYR A 540 30.32 12.51 15.03
C TYR A 540 31.25 12.62 13.81
N TYR A 541 30.79 12.25 12.60
CA TYR A 541 31.58 12.21 11.36
C TYR A 541 31.13 13.23 10.28
N LEU A 542 29.85 13.58 10.17
CA LEU A 542 29.27 14.36 9.05
C LEU A 542 29.41 15.89 9.17
N GLY A 543 30.54 16.42 9.60
CA GLY A 543 30.80 17.86 9.66
C GLY A 543 31.98 18.29 8.79
N LYS A 544 31.85 19.41 8.06
CA LYS A 544 32.94 20.11 7.35
C LYS A 544 34.21 20.19 8.22
N GLN A 545 35.37 20.17 7.57
CA GLN A 545 36.69 20.30 8.18
C GLN A 545 36.68 21.28 9.38
N GLY A 546 37.10 20.81 10.57
CA GLY A 546 37.34 21.68 11.73
C GLY A 546 36.39 21.60 12.93
N ARG A 547 35.66 20.50 13.18
CA ARG A 547 34.96 20.34 14.48
C ARG A 547 35.95 20.10 15.63
N SER A 548 35.87 20.90 16.70
CA SER A 548 36.62 20.72 17.94
C SER A 548 36.24 19.42 18.66
N ASP A 549 37.15 18.87 19.47
CA ASP A 549 36.89 17.68 20.30
C ASP A 549 35.66 17.86 21.22
N SER A 550 35.34 19.09 21.62
CA SER A 550 34.14 19.42 22.40
C SER A 550 32.84 19.03 21.70
N LEU A 551 32.72 19.26 20.40
CA LEU A 551 31.50 18.97 19.64
C LEU A 551 31.34 17.46 19.40
N ARG A 552 32.44 16.74 19.13
CA ARG A 552 32.44 15.27 19.06
C ARG A 552 32.00 14.64 20.37
N ASN A 553 32.49 15.17 21.49
CA ASN A 553 32.08 14.73 22.82
C ASN A 553 30.59 15.01 23.08
N ALA A 554 30.06 16.16 22.64
CA ALA A 554 28.64 16.48 22.78
C ALA A 554 27.73 15.48 22.04
N TYR A 555 28.04 15.14 20.79
CA TYR A 555 27.30 14.11 20.04
C TYR A 555 27.42 12.72 20.68
N LEU A 556 28.60 12.37 21.18
CA LEU A 556 28.82 11.10 21.87
C LEU A 556 27.99 11.00 23.17
N GLU A 557 27.91 12.08 23.96
CA GLU A 557 27.06 12.12 25.16
C GLU A 557 25.57 12.07 24.81
N GLN A 558 25.15 12.76 23.76
CA GLN A 558 23.79 12.68 23.23
C GLN A 558 23.44 11.23 22.84
N TYR A 559 24.32 10.55 22.10
CA TYR A 559 24.17 9.15 21.73
C TYR A 559 24.07 8.24 22.97
N LYS A 560 24.96 8.38 23.95
CA LYS A 560 24.94 7.54 25.16
C LYS A 560 23.66 7.68 25.95
N ARG A 561 23.20 8.92 26.16
CA ARG A 561 21.97 9.21 26.89
C ARG A 561 20.76 8.60 26.17
N LEU A 562 20.55 8.99 24.92
CA LEU A 562 19.39 8.53 24.15
C LEU A 562 19.44 7.02 23.88
N GLY A 563 20.63 6.46 23.66
CA GLY A 563 20.81 5.01 23.47
C GLY A 563 20.45 4.18 24.70
N ARG A 564 20.64 4.72 25.90
CA ARG A 564 20.16 4.08 27.14
C ARG A 564 18.67 4.32 27.35
N ASP A 565 18.20 5.55 27.15
CA ASP A 565 16.79 5.91 27.39
C ASP A 565 15.86 5.13 26.45
N LEU A 566 16.18 5.06 25.16
CA LEU A 566 15.43 4.27 24.18
C LEU A 566 15.45 2.78 24.55
N TYR A 567 16.60 2.21 24.93
CA TYR A 567 16.67 0.82 25.38
C TYR A 567 15.71 0.54 26.55
N ARG A 568 15.72 1.39 27.57
CA ARG A 568 14.87 1.24 28.76
C ARG A 568 13.39 1.34 28.41
N ALA A 569 13.04 2.27 27.52
CA ALA A 569 11.66 2.51 27.16
C ALA A 569 11.07 1.39 26.30
N ILE A 570 11.78 0.95 25.26
CA ILE A 570 11.16 0.14 24.18
C ILE A 570 11.61 -1.33 24.14
N LEU A 571 12.70 -1.69 24.84
CA LEU A 571 13.32 -3.01 24.67
C LEU A 571 13.61 -3.73 26.00
N GLU A 572 14.09 -3.04 27.03
CA GLU A 572 14.36 -3.63 28.36
C GLU A 572 13.16 -4.42 28.91
N PRO A 573 11.91 -3.89 28.91
CA PRO A 573 10.75 -4.61 29.44
C PRO A 573 10.46 -5.90 28.66
N VAL A 574 10.65 -5.87 27.34
CA VAL A 574 10.42 -7.00 26.43
C VAL A 574 11.46 -8.11 26.67
N LEU A 575 12.73 -7.71 26.84
CA LEU A 575 13.84 -8.63 26.99
C LEU A 575 13.93 -9.28 28.38
N THR A 576 13.36 -8.69 29.43
CA THR A 576 13.35 -9.34 30.77
C THR A 576 12.72 -10.73 30.76
N LYS A 577 11.84 -10.99 29.80
CA LYS A 577 11.13 -12.26 29.67
C LYS A 577 11.77 -13.18 28.61
N THR A 578 12.80 -12.76 27.87
CA THR A 578 13.49 -13.61 26.88
C THR A 578 14.78 -14.20 27.43
N ALA A 579 15.02 -15.49 27.16
CA ALA A 579 16.30 -16.14 27.41
C ALA A 579 17.16 -16.25 26.12
N ASN A 580 16.57 -15.87 24.99
CA ASN A 580 17.13 -16.05 23.65
C ASN A 580 18.05 -14.89 23.29
N ASN A 581 19.11 -15.18 22.52
CA ASN A 581 20.10 -14.18 22.13
C ASN A 581 19.96 -13.74 20.67
N ARG A 582 19.01 -14.28 19.90
CA ARG A 582 18.68 -13.83 18.55
C ARG A 582 17.33 -13.13 18.53
N LEU A 583 17.30 -11.90 18.03
CA LEU A 583 16.13 -11.03 18.02
C LEU A 583 15.75 -10.71 16.58
N MET A 584 14.53 -11.08 16.18
CA MET A 584 13.92 -10.64 14.94
C MET A 584 12.99 -9.46 15.24
N ILE A 585 13.36 -8.26 14.81
CA ILE A 585 12.63 -7.03 15.08
C ILE A 585 11.73 -6.66 13.90
N ILE A 586 10.43 -6.55 14.12
CA ILE A 586 9.50 -5.95 13.15
C ILE A 586 9.14 -4.56 13.66
N PRO A 587 9.80 -3.50 13.17
CA PRO A 587 9.56 -2.14 13.66
C PRO A 587 8.21 -1.59 13.19
N ALA A 588 7.76 -0.51 13.83
CA ALA A 588 6.66 0.32 13.35
C ALA A 588 7.07 1.80 13.33
N GLY A 589 6.56 2.54 12.34
CA GLY A 589 6.83 3.96 12.17
C GLY A 589 8.33 4.29 12.22
N ASN A 590 8.68 5.28 13.05
CA ASN A 590 10.06 5.77 13.18
C ASN A 590 11.05 4.75 13.78
N LEU A 591 10.56 3.66 14.41
CA LEU A 591 11.44 2.59 14.91
C LEU A 591 12.20 1.91 13.77
N GLY A 592 11.71 1.98 12.53
CA GLY A 592 12.41 1.43 11.36
C GLY A 592 13.75 2.11 11.07
N PHE A 593 13.96 3.32 11.57
CA PHE A 593 15.24 4.04 11.43
C PHE A 593 16.23 3.77 12.57
N LEU A 594 15.82 3.01 13.60
CA LEU A 594 16.62 2.79 14.80
C LEU A 594 17.55 1.59 14.61
N PRO A 595 18.89 1.77 14.65
CA PRO A 595 19.81 0.64 14.75
C PRO A 595 19.78 0.08 16.18
N PHE A 596 18.88 -0.88 16.45
CA PHE A 596 18.65 -1.46 17.78
C PHE A 596 19.94 -2.01 18.41
N GLU A 597 20.82 -2.59 17.61
CA GLU A 597 22.12 -3.12 18.04
C GLU A 597 23.06 -2.06 18.65
N ALA A 598 22.88 -0.78 18.30
CA ALA A 598 23.64 0.34 18.83
C ALA A 598 23.07 0.89 20.15
N LEU A 599 21.94 0.37 20.64
CA LEU A 599 21.38 0.76 21.93
C LEU A 599 22.28 0.32 23.10
N LEU A 600 22.17 1.00 24.24
CA LEU A 600 23.01 0.73 25.42
C LEU A 600 22.25 0.00 26.53
N THR A 601 22.67 -1.24 26.79
CA THR A 601 22.06 -2.12 27.81
C THR A 601 22.35 -1.67 29.25
N LYS A 602 23.37 -0.83 29.45
CA LYS A 602 23.77 -0.24 30.73
C LYS A 602 24.30 1.18 30.50
N PRO A 603 24.34 2.05 31.53
CA PRO A 603 25.03 3.33 31.42
C PRO A 603 26.51 3.16 31.01
N ALA A 604 26.96 3.97 30.06
CA ALA A 604 28.34 3.97 29.58
C ALA A 604 29.32 4.45 30.66
N LYS A 605 30.41 3.72 30.89
CA LYS A 605 31.52 4.17 31.75
C LYS A 605 32.66 4.72 30.89
N GLY A 606 32.70 6.04 30.72
CA GLY A 606 33.71 6.75 29.93
C GLY A 606 33.51 6.68 28.41
N ASN A 607 34.56 7.00 27.65
CA ASN A 607 34.51 7.17 26.18
C ASN A 607 35.19 6.02 25.41
N ASN A 608 35.49 4.90 26.08
CA ASN A 608 36.08 3.76 25.39
C ASN A 608 35.01 3.02 24.57
N LEU A 609 34.94 3.36 23.29
CA LEU A 609 33.95 2.84 22.33
C LEU A 609 33.99 1.31 22.20
N LYS A 610 35.12 0.64 22.45
CA LYS A 610 35.20 -0.84 22.41
C LYS A 610 34.58 -1.52 23.62
N LYS A 611 34.50 -0.82 24.76
CA LYS A 611 33.98 -1.36 26.03
C LYS A 611 32.55 -0.88 26.32
N MET A 612 31.92 -0.23 25.35
CA MET A 612 30.56 0.27 25.50
C MET A 612 29.58 -0.91 25.63
N PRO A 613 28.54 -0.82 26.49
CA PRO A 613 27.59 -1.91 26.70
C PRO A 613 26.52 -1.98 25.59
N TYR A 614 26.97 -2.06 24.33
CA TYR A 614 26.09 -2.18 23.16
C TYR A 614 25.19 -3.42 23.28
N LEU A 615 23.97 -3.32 22.77
CA LEU A 615 23.06 -4.46 22.61
C LEU A 615 23.71 -5.57 21.76
N LEU A 616 24.45 -5.18 20.72
CA LEU A 616 25.25 -6.05 19.85
C LEU A 616 26.11 -7.06 20.63
N ASN A 617 26.67 -6.66 21.79
CA ASN A 617 27.55 -7.53 22.57
C ASN A 617 26.84 -8.79 23.07
N LYS A 618 25.51 -8.76 23.23
CA LYS A 618 24.73 -9.88 23.74
C LYS A 618 23.79 -10.50 22.68
N TYR A 619 23.26 -9.69 21.77
CA TYR A 619 22.20 -10.14 20.86
C TYR A 619 22.60 -10.01 19.39
N ALA A 620 22.24 -11.01 18.58
CA ALA A 620 22.12 -10.88 17.12
C ALA A 620 20.75 -10.27 16.82
N VAL A 621 20.73 -9.26 15.94
CA VAL A 621 19.53 -8.48 15.64
C VAL A 621 19.29 -8.53 14.14
N GLY A 622 18.23 -9.23 13.73
CA GLY A 622 17.64 -9.19 12.40
C GLY A 622 16.39 -8.31 12.38
N TYR A 623 15.96 -7.90 11.19
CA TYR A 623 14.77 -7.09 10.98
C TYR A 623 13.83 -7.73 9.96
N CYS A 624 12.54 -7.45 10.01
CA CYS A 624 11.61 -7.79 8.94
C CYS A 624 10.48 -6.76 8.83
N TYR A 625 9.72 -6.78 7.74
CA TYR A 625 8.61 -5.86 7.50
C TYR A 625 7.30 -6.32 8.16
N SER A 626 7.07 -7.63 8.25
CA SER A 626 5.95 -8.25 8.97
C SER A 626 6.24 -9.72 9.26
N ALA A 627 5.56 -10.31 10.25
CA ALA A 627 5.76 -11.71 10.62
C ALA A 627 5.23 -12.66 9.54
N THR A 628 4.16 -12.26 8.87
CA THR A 628 3.53 -12.94 7.74
C THR A 628 4.48 -12.96 6.54
N LEU A 629 5.15 -11.85 6.24
CA LEU A 629 6.13 -11.82 5.14
C LEU A 629 7.33 -12.70 5.47
N LEU A 630 7.84 -12.65 6.70
CA LEU A 630 8.93 -13.55 7.15
C LEU A 630 8.51 -15.02 7.00
N HIS A 631 7.29 -15.36 7.45
CA HIS A 631 6.73 -16.67 7.26
C HIS A 631 6.75 -17.01 5.76
N GLU A 632 6.17 -16.19 4.89
CA GLU A 632 6.20 -16.43 3.45
C GLU A 632 7.64 -16.61 2.90
N MET A 633 8.62 -15.81 3.30
CA MET A 633 10.01 -15.94 2.82
C MET A 633 10.62 -17.32 3.16
N GLN A 634 10.25 -17.89 4.30
CA GLN A 634 10.76 -19.16 4.83
C GLN A 634 10.07 -20.41 4.29
N THR A 635 9.04 -20.29 3.44
CA THR A 635 8.46 -21.48 2.78
C THR A 635 9.51 -22.13 1.89
N LYS A 636 9.70 -23.46 2.01
CA LYS A 636 10.64 -24.22 1.18
C LYS A 636 10.31 -24.03 -0.30
N GLU A 637 11.27 -23.48 -1.05
CA GLU A 637 11.15 -23.18 -2.47
C GLU A 637 12.45 -23.52 -3.22
N HIS A 638 12.42 -23.33 -4.54
CA HIS A 638 13.54 -23.49 -5.48
C HIS A 638 14.84 -22.91 -4.92
N VAL A 639 15.86 -23.76 -4.79
CA VAL A 639 17.24 -23.34 -4.52
C VAL A 639 17.82 -22.78 -5.83
N PRO A 640 18.26 -21.51 -5.89
CA PRO A 640 18.84 -20.92 -7.11
C PRO A 640 20.01 -21.75 -7.64
N ARG A 641 20.18 -21.82 -8.96
CA ARG A 641 21.20 -22.69 -9.56
C ARG A 641 22.61 -22.11 -9.42
N LYS A 642 22.73 -20.78 -9.53
CA LYS A 642 24.00 -20.04 -9.45
C LYS A 642 24.19 -19.45 -8.06
N ILE A 643 25.43 -19.37 -7.57
CA ILE A 643 25.68 -18.99 -6.19
C ILE A 643 25.79 -17.47 -6.06
N PHE A 644 26.69 -16.83 -6.82
CA PHE A 644 27.04 -15.44 -6.58
C PHE A 644 26.99 -14.56 -7.83
N LEU A 645 26.37 -13.39 -7.71
CA LEU A 645 26.41 -12.32 -8.70
C LEU A 645 26.95 -11.05 -8.05
N GLY A 646 28.10 -10.56 -8.51
CA GLY A 646 28.76 -9.36 -7.97
C GLY A 646 28.81 -8.21 -8.97
N PHE A 647 28.57 -6.99 -8.51
CA PHE A 647 28.70 -5.75 -9.28
C PHE A 647 29.58 -4.73 -8.55
N ALA A 648 30.62 -4.24 -9.24
CA ALA A 648 31.43 -3.09 -8.80
C ALA A 648 31.58 -2.07 -9.95
N PRO A 649 30.62 -1.14 -10.10
CA PRO A 649 30.69 -0.03 -11.04
C PRO A 649 31.89 0.89 -10.85
N GLU A 650 32.27 1.58 -11.92
CA GLU A 650 33.31 2.60 -11.95
C GLU A 650 32.71 3.96 -12.31
N PHE A 651 33.22 5.00 -11.67
CA PHE A 651 32.70 6.36 -11.78
C PHE A 651 33.86 7.32 -12.04
N ASP A 652 33.68 8.16 -13.06
CA ASP A 652 34.55 9.29 -13.35
C ASP A 652 33.89 10.57 -12.82
N PRO A 653 34.54 11.35 -11.95
CA PRO A 653 33.97 12.59 -11.42
C PRO A 653 33.77 13.69 -12.50
N GLU A 654 34.43 13.58 -13.65
CA GLU A 654 34.26 14.48 -14.80
C GLU A 654 33.02 14.12 -15.63
N VAL A 655 32.49 12.91 -15.47
CA VAL A 655 31.27 12.44 -16.12
C VAL A 655 30.05 12.82 -15.29
N THR A 656 29.02 13.33 -15.97
CA THR A 656 27.73 13.64 -15.37
C THR A 656 26.66 12.67 -15.85
N LEU A 657 26.28 11.71 -15.01
CA LEU A 657 25.18 10.80 -15.28
C LEU A 657 23.84 11.57 -15.32
N GLU A 658 23.04 11.30 -16.35
CA GLU A 658 21.75 11.95 -16.62
C GLU A 658 21.82 13.49 -16.68
N GLY A 659 23.02 14.06 -16.92
CA GLY A 659 23.23 15.50 -16.88
C GLY A 659 23.00 16.14 -15.50
N GLN A 660 22.89 15.34 -14.42
CA GLN A 660 22.56 15.81 -13.08
C GLN A 660 23.51 15.32 -11.97
N TYR A 661 24.13 14.14 -12.10
CA TYR A 661 24.86 13.50 -11.00
C TYR A 661 26.31 13.20 -11.35
N ASN A 662 27.25 13.72 -10.55
CA ASN A 662 28.66 13.34 -10.60
C ASN A 662 29.00 12.53 -9.36
N PHE A 663 29.59 11.36 -9.57
CA PHE A 663 29.95 10.45 -8.49
C PHE A 663 31.47 10.36 -8.35
N ASN A 664 31.95 10.39 -7.10
CA ASN A 664 33.37 10.16 -6.82
C ASN A 664 33.72 8.68 -7.04
N PRO A 665 34.96 8.36 -7.45
CA PRO A 665 35.41 6.97 -7.58
C PRO A 665 35.30 6.21 -6.26
N LEU A 666 34.81 4.96 -6.33
CA LEU A 666 34.77 4.03 -5.21
C LEU A 666 35.95 3.05 -5.28
N ILE A 667 37.12 3.49 -4.82
CA ILE A 667 38.40 2.78 -5.06
C ILE A 667 38.49 1.39 -4.42
N HIS A 668 37.64 1.08 -3.44
CA HIS A 668 37.66 -0.18 -2.70
C HIS A 668 36.62 -1.21 -3.18
N THR A 669 35.64 -0.84 -4.00
CA THR A 669 34.54 -1.75 -4.40
C THR A 669 35.00 -2.88 -5.31
N LYS A 670 35.90 -2.60 -6.27
CA LYS A 670 36.50 -3.64 -7.14
C LYS A 670 37.20 -4.72 -6.31
N LYS A 671 37.93 -4.31 -5.26
CA LYS A 671 38.61 -5.25 -4.35
C LYS A 671 37.62 -5.99 -3.46
N GLU A 672 36.62 -5.30 -2.93
CA GLU A 672 35.56 -5.90 -2.11
C GLU A 672 34.87 -7.05 -2.84
N VAL A 673 34.40 -6.82 -4.07
CA VAL A 673 33.70 -7.85 -4.86
C VAL A 673 34.63 -9.01 -5.24
N ALA A 674 35.90 -8.73 -5.54
CA ALA A 674 36.90 -9.77 -5.82
C ALA A 674 37.17 -10.65 -4.59
N ASP A 675 37.44 -10.04 -3.43
CA ASP A 675 37.67 -10.76 -2.17
C ASP A 675 36.47 -11.66 -1.82
N ILE A 676 35.24 -11.18 -2.04
CA ILE A 676 34.01 -11.94 -1.79
C ILE A 676 33.86 -13.12 -2.76
N PHE A 677 34.17 -12.90 -4.04
CA PHE A 677 34.11 -13.96 -5.06
C PHE A 677 35.06 -15.12 -4.75
N ASP A 678 36.25 -14.80 -4.23
CA ASP A 678 37.23 -15.80 -3.79
C ASP A 678 36.73 -16.59 -2.57
N ILE A 679 36.05 -15.94 -1.62
CA ILE A 679 35.46 -16.61 -0.46
C ILE A 679 34.40 -17.63 -0.90
N ILE A 680 33.50 -17.27 -1.82
CA ILE A 680 32.34 -18.07 -2.24
C ILE A 680 32.69 -19.14 -3.31
N GLU A 681 33.98 -19.41 -3.53
CA GLU A 681 34.50 -20.53 -4.35
C GLU A 681 34.15 -20.44 -5.85
N MET A 682 34.16 -19.22 -6.41
CA MET A 682 34.12 -18.91 -7.85
C MET A 682 32.90 -19.42 -8.66
N ASN A 683 31.88 -20.02 -8.05
CA ASN A 683 30.65 -20.41 -8.77
C ASN A 683 29.67 -19.23 -8.88
N GLY A 684 29.98 -18.31 -9.78
CA GLY A 684 29.22 -17.07 -9.93
C GLY A 684 29.68 -16.24 -11.12
N LYS A 685 29.17 -15.01 -11.19
CA LYS A 685 29.56 -14.02 -12.19
C LYS A 685 29.85 -12.69 -11.49
N VAL A 686 30.90 -12.02 -11.94
CA VAL A 686 31.28 -10.69 -11.45
C VAL A 686 31.36 -9.74 -12.63
N PHE A 687 30.72 -8.58 -12.50
CA PHE A 687 30.81 -7.47 -13.43
C PHE A 687 31.53 -6.31 -12.73
N ASN A 688 32.69 -5.92 -13.26
CA ASN A 688 33.55 -4.88 -12.69
C ASN A 688 33.82 -3.78 -13.72
N GLY A 689 34.01 -2.55 -13.24
CA GLY A 689 34.35 -1.41 -14.09
C GLY A 689 33.26 -1.14 -15.13
N SER A 690 33.63 -0.85 -16.37
CA SER A 690 32.69 -0.58 -17.46
C SER A 690 31.71 -1.71 -17.79
N MET A 691 31.97 -2.95 -17.35
CA MET A 691 31.03 -4.07 -17.55
C MET A 691 29.89 -4.11 -16.51
N ALA A 692 30.01 -3.36 -15.41
CA ALA A 692 29.00 -3.29 -14.35
C ALA A 692 27.88 -2.31 -14.72
N THR A 693 27.17 -2.59 -15.81
CA THR A 693 26.10 -1.76 -16.38
C THR A 693 24.73 -2.17 -15.84
N LYS A 694 23.74 -1.27 -15.94
CA LYS A 694 22.36 -1.58 -15.55
C LYS A 694 21.78 -2.72 -16.38
N GLU A 695 22.07 -2.73 -17.69
CA GLU A 695 21.63 -3.78 -18.61
C GLU A 695 22.13 -5.17 -18.17
N ASN A 696 23.42 -5.28 -17.84
CA ASN A 696 24.00 -6.54 -17.37
C ASN A 696 23.36 -7.00 -16.06
N PHE A 697 22.99 -6.09 -15.17
CA PHE A 697 22.24 -6.42 -13.97
C PHE A 697 20.86 -7.01 -14.31
N GLN A 698 20.08 -6.31 -15.13
CA GLN A 698 18.74 -6.72 -15.53
C GLN A 698 18.73 -8.10 -16.20
N GLN A 699 19.68 -8.37 -17.09
CA GLN A 699 19.77 -9.65 -17.82
C GLN A 699 20.23 -10.84 -16.96
N ASN A 700 20.86 -10.59 -15.80
CA ASN A 700 21.50 -11.66 -15.02
C ASN A 700 20.91 -11.85 -13.62
N CYS A 701 20.13 -10.91 -13.07
CA CYS A 701 19.80 -10.91 -11.64
C CYS A 701 18.85 -12.04 -11.16
N GLU A 702 18.14 -12.74 -12.05
CA GLU A 702 17.02 -13.61 -11.65
C GLU A 702 17.41 -14.89 -10.89
N ASP A 703 18.47 -15.61 -11.32
CA ASP A 703 18.79 -17.00 -10.88
C ASP A 703 20.10 -17.10 -10.06
N TYR A 704 20.29 -16.19 -9.11
CA TYR A 704 21.44 -16.22 -8.19
C TYR A 704 21.00 -16.30 -6.73
N CYS A 705 21.70 -17.12 -5.93
CA CYS A 705 21.47 -17.23 -4.49
C CYS A 705 21.87 -15.95 -3.75
N ILE A 706 22.99 -15.35 -4.14
CA ILE A 706 23.53 -14.13 -3.59
C ILE A 706 23.71 -13.10 -4.71
N VAL A 707 23.20 -11.90 -4.49
CA VAL A 707 23.44 -10.73 -5.34
C VAL A 707 24.13 -9.67 -4.49
N HIS A 708 25.33 -9.24 -4.87
CA HIS A 708 26.11 -8.22 -4.18
C HIS A 708 26.33 -7.03 -5.10
N ILE A 709 25.90 -5.84 -4.67
CA ILE A 709 26.02 -4.60 -5.45
C ILE A 709 26.78 -3.58 -4.61
N ALA A 710 27.99 -3.24 -5.04
CA ALA A 710 28.89 -2.29 -4.39
C ALA A 710 28.99 -1.01 -5.22
N THR A 711 28.15 -0.01 -4.91
CA THR A 711 27.96 1.17 -5.76
C THR A 711 27.44 2.40 -4.99
N HIS A 712 27.22 3.53 -5.65
CA HIS A 712 26.50 4.67 -5.11
C HIS A 712 25.00 4.43 -5.08
N GLY A 713 24.38 4.73 -3.94
CA GLY A 713 22.93 4.80 -3.78
C GLY A 713 22.53 6.23 -3.46
N VAL A 714 21.44 6.70 -4.08
CA VAL A 714 20.88 8.03 -3.82
C VAL A 714 19.42 7.88 -3.43
N MET A 715 19.10 8.36 -2.22
CA MET A 715 17.73 8.41 -1.73
C MET A 715 17.06 9.72 -2.16
N ASN A 716 15.85 9.64 -2.70
CA ASN A 716 15.00 10.79 -2.95
C ASN A 716 13.96 10.93 -1.82
N ALA A 717 14.16 11.90 -0.92
CA ALA A 717 13.30 12.10 0.25
C ALA A 717 11.88 12.62 -0.07
N GLN A 718 11.63 13.12 -1.28
CA GLN A 718 10.32 13.63 -1.70
C GLN A 718 9.49 12.58 -2.45
N LYS A 719 10.15 11.69 -3.18
CA LYS A 719 9.51 10.61 -3.93
C LYS A 719 10.40 9.38 -3.92
N SER A 720 10.14 8.46 -2.99
CA SER A 720 11.02 7.30 -2.74
C SER A 720 11.23 6.40 -3.96
N GLU A 721 10.23 6.29 -4.83
CA GLU A 721 10.29 5.55 -6.11
C GLU A 721 11.38 6.06 -7.07
N ASN A 722 11.82 7.32 -6.90
CA ASN A 722 12.90 7.95 -7.66
C ASN A 722 14.27 7.81 -6.98
N SER A 723 14.36 7.06 -5.87
CA SER A 723 15.66 6.64 -5.32
C SER A 723 16.28 5.61 -6.26
N PHE A 724 17.61 5.60 -6.38
CA PHE A 724 18.30 4.76 -7.36
C PHE A 724 19.66 4.25 -6.90
N LEU A 725 20.13 3.19 -7.56
CA LEU A 725 21.52 2.74 -7.57
C LEU A 725 22.17 3.14 -8.90
N ALA A 726 23.39 3.68 -8.84
CA ALA A 726 24.14 4.02 -10.05
C ALA A 726 24.92 2.81 -10.58
N PHE A 727 24.94 2.63 -11.89
CA PHE A 727 25.78 1.66 -12.60
C PHE A 727 26.80 2.40 -13.48
N SER A 728 27.75 1.66 -14.06
CA SER A 728 28.80 2.24 -14.90
C SER A 728 28.20 2.86 -16.16
N GLU A 729 28.73 4.01 -16.56
CA GLU A 729 28.35 4.64 -17.82
C GLU A 729 28.69 3.74 -19.01
N VAL A 730 27.77 3.67 -19.97
CA VAL A 730 28.02 3.12 -21.30
C VAL A 730 28.14 4.28 -22.29
N PRO A 731 29.33 4.51 -22.88
CA PRO A 731 29.52 5.57 -23.87
C PRO A 731 28.51 5.43 -25.03
N ASP A 732 27.95 6.56 -25.48
CA ASP A 732 26.99 6.67 -26.58
C ASP A 732 25.67 5.89 -26.38
N SER A 733 25.33 5.49 -25.15
CA SER A 733 24.03 4.89 -24.81
C SER A 733 22.92 5.94 -24.67
N ASN A 734 21.71 5.59 -25.11
CA ASN A 734 20.49 6.37 -24.86
C ASN A 734 19.74 5.90 -23.59
N ASP A 735 20.20 4.81 -22.96
CA ASP A 735 19.58 4.25 -21.76
C ASP A 735 20.14 4.89 -20.49
N ASN A 736 19.31 4.98 -19.45
CA ASN A 736 19.74 5.48 -18.15
C ASN A 736 20.51 4.42 -17.36
N GLU A 737 21.67 4.77 -16.80
CA GLU A 737 22.48 3.87 -15.95
C GLU A 737 22.09 3.94 -14.47
N LEU A 738 20.90 4.47 -14.19
CA LEU A 738 20.34 4.57 -12.86
C LEU A 738 19.22 3.53 -12.71
N LEU A 739 19.39 2.61 -11.77
CA LEU A 739 18.39 1.61 -11.41
C LEU A 739 17.47 2.20 -10.33
N TYR A 740 16.27 2.63 -10.72
CA TYR A 740 15.30 3.24 -9.81
C TYR A 740 14.51 2.18 -9.04
N VAL A 741 13.95 2.55 -7.88
CA VAL A 741 13.03 1.67 -7.12
C VAL A 741 11.86 1.19 -7.97
N ARG A 742 11.27 2.07 -8.80
CA ARG A 742 10.19 1.70 -9.73
C ARG A 742 10.59 0.61 -10.74
N ASP A 743 11.87 0.53 -11.10
CA ASP A 743 12.37 -0.49 -12.02
C ASP A 743 12.35 -1.86 -11.31
N LEU A 744 12.65 -1.90 -10.00
CA LEU A 744 12.66 -3.12 -9.19
C LEU A 744 11.27 -3.74 -9.02
N TYR A 745 10.19 -2.95 -9.10
CA TYR A 745 8.83 -3.47 -8.97
C TYR A 745 8.43 -4.43 -10.09
N ASN A 746 9.09 -4.32 -11.24
CA ASN A 746 8.88 -5.19 -12.39
C ASN A 746 9.96 -6.29 -12.51
N MET A 747 10.90 -6.36 -11.57
CA MET A 747 11.97 -7.37 -11.58
C MET A 747 11.60 -8.62 -10.80
N HIS A 748 12.29 -9.71 -11.12
CA HIS A 748 12.12 -11.01 -10.48
C HIS A 748 13.47 -11.56 -10.02
N LEU A 749 13.64 -11.66 -8.70
CA LEU A 749 14.81 -12.19 -8.04
C LEU A 749 14.45 -13.48 -7.32
N THR A 750 15.37 -14.44 -7.34
CA THR A 750 15.32 -15.64 -6.49
C THR A 750 16.34 -15.61 -5.35
N ALA A 751 16.99 -14.46 -5.17
CA ALA A 751 18.07 -14.27 -4.22
C ALA A 751 17.64 -14.60 -2.78
N SER A 752 18.39 -15.51 -2.17
CA SER A 752 18.34 -15.78 -0.74
C SER A 752 18.98 -14.64 0.06
N LEU A 753 19.90 -13.90 -0.55
CA LEU A 753 20.53 -12.71 0.02
C LEU A 753 20.87 -11.69 -1.06
N VAL A 754 20.43 -10.44 -0.87
CA VAL A 754 20.92 -9.26 -1.60
C VAL A 754 21.75 -8.40 -0.65
N VAL A 755 22.99 -8.08 -1.00
CA VAL A 755 23.85 -7.16 -0.25
C VAL A 755 23.96 -5.85 -1.02
N LEU A 756 23.44 -4.78 -0.44
CA LEU A 756 23.51 -3.43 -0.96
C LEU A 756 24.64 -2.69 -0.23
N SER A 757 25.86 -2.84 -0.75
CA SER A 757 27.05 -2.11 -0.32
C SER A 757 27.04 -0.70 -0.94
N ALA A 758 26.00 0.05 -0.60
CA ALA A 758 25.68 1.35 -1.16
C ALA A 758 25.04 2.25 -0.10
N CYS A 759 25.25 3.57 -0.22
CA CYS A 759 24.78 4.57 0.75
C CYS A 759 23.25 4.65 0.81
N GLU A 760 22.71 4.78 2.04
CA GLU A 760 21.30 5.15 2.29
C GLU A 760 20.26 4.20 1.66
N THR A 761 20.61 2.93 1.48
CA THR A 761 19.75 1.96 0.78
C THR A 761 18.58 1.43 1.63
N GLY A 762 18.64 1.58 2.95
CA GLY A 762 17.62 1.16 3.92
C GLY A 762 16.77 2.29 4.50
N VAL A 763 16.92 3.51 3.98
CA VAL A 763 16.17 4.70 4.41
C VAL A 763 15.33 5.28 3.26
N GLY A 764 14.27 6.01 3.60
CA GLY A 764 13.35 6.62 2.63
C GLY A 764 12.09 7.17 3.29
N GLU A 765 11.05 7.43 2.49
CA GLU A 765 9.76 7.92 2.98
C GLU A 765 9.11 6.87 3.90
N LEU A 766 8.59 7.34 5.04
CA LEU A 766 7.87 6.49 5.97
C LEU A 766 6.37 6.58 5.67
N HIS A 767 5.80 5.48 5.21
CA HIS A 767 4.36 5.27 5.23
C HIS A 767 4.01 4.50 6.51
N GLU A 768 3.02 4.97 7.26
CA GLU A 768 2.71 4.37 8.56
C GLU A 768 2.19 2.93 8.42
N SER A 769 1.49 2.61 7.31
CA SER A 769 0.94 1.27 7.05
C SER A 769 1.90 0.34 6.31
N GLU A 770 2.72 0.89 5.41
CA GLU A 770 3.64 0.09 4.61
C GLU A 770 5.06 0.06 5.21
N GLY A 771 5.46 1.02 6.02
CA GLY A 771 6.82 1.15 6.54
C GLY A 771 7.71 2.00 5.63
N ILE A 772 9.03 1.81 5.72
CA ILE A 772 10.01 2.64 5.00
C ILE A 772 10.08 2.20 3.53
N ALA A 773 9.67 3.09 2.63
CA ALA A 773 9.87 2.95 1.18
C ALA A 773 11.34 3.23 0.86
N SER A 774 12.14 2.17 0.67
CA SER A 774 13.59 2.25 0.46
C SER A 774 14.01 1.36 -0.71
N LEU A 775 15.25 1.52 -1.19
CA LEU A 775 15.83 0.60 -2.18
C LEU A 775 15.78 -0.86 -1.69
N ALA A 776 16.08 -1.10 -0.40
CA ALA A 776 15.94 -2.42 0.20
C ALA A 776 14.52 -3.00 0.10
N ARG A 777 13.49 -2.16 0.27
CA ARG A 777 12.10 -2.59 0.05
C ARG A 777 11.84 -2.94 -1.41
N GLY A 778 12.36 -2.15 -2.36
CA GLY A 778 12.27 -2.45 -3.80
C GLY A 778 12.86 -3.81 -4.16
N PHE A 779 14.01 -4.17 -3.61
CA PHE A 779 14.60 -5.50 -3.81
C PHE A 779 13.77 -6.63 -3.16
N SER A 780 13.14 -6.35 -2.01
CA SER A 780 12.19 -7.30 -1.40
C SER A 780 10.95 -7.50 -2.28
N TYR A 781 10.46 -6.42 -2.88
CA TYR A 781 9.35 -6.44 -3.85
C TYR A 781 9.73 -7.28 -5.07
N ALA A 782 10.96 -7.15 -5.55
CA ALA A 782 11.51 -7.97 -6.63
C ALA A 782 11.68 -9.44 -6.26
N GLY A 783 11.54 -9.84 -4.99
CA GLY A 783 11.58 -11.25 -4.55
C GLY A 783 12.81 -11.65 -3.72
N ALA A 784 13.68 -10.70 -3.35
CA ALA A 784 14.78 -10.98 -2.44
C ALA A 784 14.25 -11.43 -1.06
N LYS A 785 14.74 -12.58 -0.55
CA LYS A 785 14.30 -13.14 0.74
C LYS A 785 14.98 -12.49 1.94
N SER A 786 16.20 -12.02 1.75
CA SER A 786 16.96 -11.31 2.77
C SER A 786 17.81 -10.23 2.14
N LEU A 787 18.05 -9.15 2.88
CA LEU A 787 18.87 -8.04 2.47
C LEU A 787 19.88 -7.68 3.55
N ILE A 788 21.04 -7.18 3.15
CA ILE A 788 21.95 -6.43 4.00
C ILE A 788 22.11 -5.05 3.38
N THR A 789 21.71 -4.01 4.11
CA THR A 789 21.55 -2.64 3.60
C THR A 789 22.02 -1.60 4.61
N SER A 790 22.37 -0.40 4.16
CA SER A 790 22.89 0.68 5.01
C SER A 790 21.82 1.72 5.38
N LEU A 791 21.85 2.19 6.63
CA LEU A 791 20.97 3.24 7.16
C LEU A 791 21.50 4.67 6.90
N TRP A 792 22.78 4.81 6.53
CA TRP A 792 23.46 6.06 6.17
C TRP A 792 24.73 5.77 5.38
N SER A 793 25.31 6.79 4.76
CA SER A 793 26.60 6.69 4.06
C SER A 793 27.76 6.39 5.02
N VAL A 794 28.54 5.34 4.73
CA VAL A 794 29.71 4.91 5.50
C VAL A 794 30.95 4.97 4.62
N ASN A 795 32.11 5.13 5.26
CA ASN A 795 33.41 5.01 4.58
C ASN A 795 33.59 3.62 3.95
N ASP A 796 33.99 3.61 2.68
CA ASP A 796 34.19 2.44 1.83
C ASP A 796 35.17 1.40 2.39
N HIS A 797 36.26 1.82 3.05
CA HIS A 797 37.19 0.89 3.69
C HIS A 797 36.55 0.13 4.86
N ALA A 798 35.77 0.80 5.72
CA ALA A 798 35.09 0.12 6.83
C ALA A 798 34.06 -0.90 6.32
N THR A 799 33.34 -0.54 5.25
CA THR A 799 32.42 -1.44 4.55
C THR A 799 33.12 -2.69 4.05
N ALA A 800 34.23 -2.55 3.31
CA ALA A 800 34.97 -3.70 2.76
C ALA A 800 35.43 -4.69 3.84
N VAL A 801 35.89 -4.20 5.01
CA VAL A 801 36.31 -5.05 6.13
C VAL A 801 35.13 -5.82 6.74
N ILE A 802 34.00 -5.16 6.96
CA ILE A 802 32.80 -5.80 7.52
C ILE A 802 32.24 -6.82 6.53
N MET A 803 32.14 -6.48 5.24
CA MET A 803 31.60 -7.37 4.22
C MET A 803 32.47 -8.62 4.06
N ARG A 804 33.80 -8.48 4.03
CA ARG A 804 34.70 -9.64 4.00
C ARG A 804 34.43 -10.60 5.17
N SER A 805 34.40 -10.09 6.40
CA SER A 805 34.15 -10.92 7.59
C SER A 805 32.74 -11.53 7.59
N LEU A 806 31.74 -10.80 7.08
CA LEU A 806 30.38 -11.32 6.90
C LEU A 806 30.37 -12.53 5.97
N TYR A 807 31.02 -12.45 4.80
CA TYR A 807 31.04 -13.56 3.84
C TYR A 807 31.85 -14.76 4.34
N GLU A 808 32.94 -14.53 5.09
CA GLU A 808 33.67 -15.60 5.79
C GLU A 808 32.74 -16.34 6.77
N ASN A 809 31.95 -15.61 7.56
CA ASN A 809 30.98 -16.19 8.50
C ASN A 809 29.83 -16.92 7.78
N LEU A 810 29.28 -16.34 6.70
CA LEU A 810 28.23 -16.97 5.90
C LEU A 810 28.69 -18.28 5.26
N LYS A 811 29.94 -18.34 4.79
CA LYS A 811 30.54 -19.58 4.26
C LYS A 811 30.62 -20.69 5.30
N MET A 812 30.81 -20.34 6.58
CA MET A 812 30.80 -21.30 7.69
C MET A 812 29.40 -21.82 8.04
N GLY A 813 28.35 -21.38 7.32
CA GLY A 813 26.97 -21.80 7.54
C GLY A 813 26.29 -21.06 8.68
N MET A 814 26.84 -19.93 9.13
CA MET A 814 26.20 -19.10 10.14
C MET A 814 24.89 -18.49 9.60
N PRO A 815 23.85 -18.35 10.45
CA PRO A 815 22.70 -17.52 10.14
C PRO A 815 23.10 -16.08 9.81
N LYS A 816 22.33 -15.40 8.95
CA LYS A 816 22.73 -14.11 8.35
C LYS A 816 22.83 -12.99 9.40
N ASP A 817 21.96 -12.99 10.39
CA ASP A 817 21.95 -12.06 11.53
C ASP A 817 23.19 -12.25 12.42
N GLU A 818 23.55 -13.50 12.73
CA GLU A 818 24.73 -13.85 13.52
C GLU A 818 26.02 -13.55 12.74
N ALA A 819 26.07 -13.90 11.46
CA ALA A 819 27.20 -13.63 10.59
C ALA A 819 27.52 -12.12 10.52
N LEU A 820 26.49 -11.29 10.39
CA LEU A 820 26.63 -9.82 10.39
C LEU A 820 27.03 -9.28 11.77
N ARG A 821 26.44 -9.82 12.86
CA ARG A 821 26.83 -9.45 14.23
C ARG A 821 28.31 -9.71 14.46
N ASP A 822 28.78 -10.91 14.13
CA ASP A 822 30.16 -11.31 14.41
C ASP A 822 31.15 -10.55 13.54
N ALA A 823 30.78 -10.19 12.31
CA ALA A 823 31.55 -9.26 11.47
C ALA A 823 31.71 -7.88 12.12
N LYS A 824 30.63 -7.32 12.69
CA LYS A 824 30.67 -6.04 13.42
C LYS A 824 31.50 -6.13 14.69
N LEU A 825 31.38 -7.21 15.46
CA LEU A 825 32.19 -7.43 16.66
C LEU A 825 33.67 -7.56 16.33
N ASN A 826 34.02 -8.30 15.27
CA ASN A 826 35.39 -8.42 14.76
C ASN A 826 35.94 -7.02 14.39
N PHE A 827 35.16 -6.23 13.65
CA PHE A 827 35.53 -4.86 13.29
C PHE A 827 35.79 -3.99 14.54
N ILE A 828 34.90 -3.99 15.54
CA ILE A 828 35.06 -3.21 16.77
C ILE A 828 36.32 -3.64 17.55
N GLN A 829 36.57 -4.94 17.65
CA GLN A 829 37.72 -5.50 18.37
C GLN A 829 39.04 -5.10 17.70
N ASN A 830 39.10 -5.11 16.38
CA ASN A 830 40.30 -4.80 15.60
C ASN A 830 40.47 -3.30 15.27
N ALA A 831 39.42 -2.48 15.44
CA ALA A 831 39.46 -1.05 15.16
C ALA A 831 40.48 -0.29 16.04
N ARG A 832 41.10 0.77 15.51
CA ARG A 832 41.96 1.67 16.29
C ARG A 832 41.11 2.76 16.95
N LYS A 833 41.25 2.96 18.28
CA LYS A 833 40.62 4.06 19.07
C LYS A 833 39.23 4.50 18.56
N GLN A 834 39.17 5.60 17.81
CA GLN A 834 37.93 6.25 17.33
C GLN A 834 37.24 5.47 16.21
N SER A 835 37.93 4.57 15.50
CA SER A 835 37.34 3.72 14.45
C SER A 835 36.38 2.64 14.99
N ALA A 836 36.22 2.51 16.31
CA ALA A 836 35.24 1.63 16.93
C ALA A 836 33.84 2.30 17.09
N HIS A 837 33.66 3.51 16.57
CA HIS A 837 32.42 4.28 16.71
C HIS A 837 31.25 3.62 15.96
N PRO A 838 30.02 3.62 16.52
CA PRO A 838 28.82 3.03 15.89
C PRO A 838 28.57 3.48 14.45
N PHE A 839 28.90 4.72 14.12
CA PHE A 839 28.79 5.25 12.75
C PHE A 839 29.36 4.31 11.66
N LEU A 840 30.44 3.60 11.96
CA LEU A 840 31.13 2.73 10.99
C LEU A 840 30.53 1.33 10.88
N TRP A 841 29.97 0.78 11.96
CA TRP A 841 29.54 -0.62 12.01
C TRP A 841 28.03 -0.81 12.18
N SER A 842 27.31 0.15 12.78
CA SER A 842 25.86 0.07 13.04
C SER A 842 25.02 0.62 11.89
N ALA A 843 25.64 0.90 10.75
CA ALA A 843 24.93 1.36 9.57
C ALA A 843 24.27 0.20 8.83
N PHE A 844 24.90 -0.98 8.82
CA PHE A 844 24.41 -2.14 8.08
C PHE A 844 23.43 -2.95 8.91
N ILE A 845 22.24 -3.23 8.39
CA ILE A 845 21.25 -4.09 9.03
C ILE A 845 20.86 -5.23 8.10
N GLN A 846 20.46 -6.37 8.69
CA GLN A 846 19.88 -7.50 7.95
C GLN A 846 18.35 -7.37 7.99
N ILE A 847 17.68 -7.47 6.83
CA ILE A 847 16.22 -7.42 6.71
C ILE A 847 15.74 -8.68 6.00
N GLY A 848 14.72 -9.37 6.50
CA GLY A 848 14.12 -10.57 5.90
C GLY A 848 14.57 -11.87 6.56
N ASP A 849 14.57 -12.97 5.80
CA ASP A 849 14.89 -14.31 6.30
C ASP A 849 16.35 -14.44 6.75
N GLU A 850 16.57 -14.68 8.04
CA GLU A 850 17.92 -14.79 8.60
C GLU A 850 18.52 -16.21 8.57
N ALA A 851 17.80 -17.20 8.04
CA ALA A 851 18.30 -18.57 7.95
C ALA A 851 19.68 -18.64 7.24
N PRO A 852 20.55 -19.62 7.53
CA PRO A 852 21.79 -19.80 6.80
C PRO A 852 21.58 -19.85 5.28
N LEU A 853 22.62 -19.52 4.52
CA LEU A 853 22.57 -19.73 3.07
C LEU A 853 22.26 -21.20 2.77
N PRO A 854 21.42 -21.49 1.75
CA PRO A 854 21.09 -22.87 1.40
C PRO A 854 22.38 -23.63 1.08
N GLN A 855 22.68 -24.67 1.87
CA GLN A 855 23.77 -25.59 1.56
C GLN A 855 23.32 -26.47 0.39
N ARG A 856 24.18 -26.65 -0.62
CA ARG A 856 23.97 -27.79 -1.51
C ARG A 856 24.14 -29.03 -0.65
N GLU A 857 23.12 -29.87 -0.59
CA GLU A 857 23.40 -31.30 -0.45
C GLU A 857 24.39 -31.58 -1.58
N ASN A 858 25.63 -31.88 -1.22
CA ASN A 858 26.48 -32.63 -2.13
C ASN A 858 25.57 -33.79 -2.53
N ALA A 859 25.19 -33.86 -3.80
CA ALA A 859 24.74 -35.11 -4.36
C ALA A 859 25.94 -36.03 -4.13
N THR A 860 25.97 -36.69 -2.98
CA THR A 860 26.97 -37.67 -2.69
C THR A 860 26.85 -38.63 -3.85
N GLU A 861 27.99 -39.00 -4.39
CA GLU A 861 28.11 -40.10 -5.34
C GLU A 861 27.51 -41.41 -4.79
N GLU A 862 26.82 -41.42 -3.64
CA GLU A 862 26.00 -42.52 -3.16
C GLU A 862 24.81 -42.81 -4.08
N GLY A 863 24.23 -41.81 -4.77
CA GLY A 863 23.15 -42.03 -5.74
C GLY A 863 23.63 -42.70 -7.03
N PHE A 864 24.76 -42.25 -7.58
CA PHE A 864 25.35 -42.81 -8.79
C PHE A 864 26.16 -44.08 -8.51
N GLY A 865 26.88 -44.14 -7.39
CA GLY A 865 27.60 -45.33 -6.92
C GLY A 865 26.64 -46.48 -6.60
N GLY A 866 25.50 -46.21 -5.95
CA GLY A 866 24.49 -47.23 -5.69
C GLY A 866 23.86 -47.81 -6.98
N LEU A 867 23.60 -46.96 -7.98
CA LEU A 867 23.11 -47.39 -9.29
C LEU A 867 24.19 -48.08 -10.13
N PHE A 868 25.44 -47.63 -10.05
CA PHE A 868 26.59 -48.22 -10.76
C PHE A 868 26.97 -49.60 -10.20
N TRP A 869 27.09 -49.71 -8.87
CA TRP A 869 27.32 -50.98 -8.18
C TRP A 869 26.10 -51.92 -8.24
N GLY A 870 24.88 -51.37 -8.18
CA GLY A 870 23.64 -52.12 -8.41
C GLY A 870 23.56 -52.68 -9.84
N GLY A 871 24.00 -51.90 -10.84
CA GLY A 871 24.12 -52.34 -12.23
C GLY A 871 25.16 -53.44 -12.43
N ILE A 872 26.33 -53.32 -11.80
CA ILE A 872 27.37 -54.37 -11.80
C ILE A 872 26.87 -55.64 -11.11
N GLY A 873 26.17 -55.52 -9.98
CA GLY A 873 25.57 -56.65 -9.28
C GLY A 873 24.54 -57.39 -10.13
N ALA A 874 23.66 -56.66 -10.82
CA ALA A 874 22.67 -57.24 -11.73
C ALA A 874 23.34 -57.96 -12.93
N LEU A 875 24.40 -57.38 -13.50
CA LEU A 875 25.18 -57.99 -14.57
C LEU A 875 25.87 -59.29 -14.12
N LEU A 876 26.44 -59.34 -12.91
CA LEU A 876 27.06 -60.54 -12.36
C LEU A 876 26.03 -61.65 -12.09
N VAL A 877 24.81 -61.32 -11.64
CA VAL A 877 23.73 -62.29 -11.47
C VAL A 877 23.26 -62.84 -12.82
N ILE A 878 23.10 -61.98 -13.83
CA ILE A 878 22.75 -62.41 -15.19
C ILE A 878 23.84 -63.32 -15.77
N LEU A 879 25.12 -62.95 -15.59
CA LEU A 879 26.25 -63.76 -16.03
C LEU A 879 26.28 -65.11 -15.30
N GLY A 880 26.06 -65.12 -13.99
CA GLY A 880 25.96 -66.33 -13.18
C GLY A 880 24.82 -67.26 -13.60
N LEU A 881 23.65 -66.71 -13.96
CA LEU A 881 22.53 -67.47 -14.51
C LEU A 881 22.83 -68.04 -15.90
N PHE A 882 23.56 -67.30 -16.73
CA PHE A 882 23.98 -67.76 -18.06
C PHE A 882 25.03 -68.88 -17.98
N VAL A 883 26.03 -68.72 -17.11
CA VAL A 883 27.05 -69.74 -16.82
C VAL A 883 26.39 -70.97 -16.18
N GLY A 884 25.48 -70.77 -15.23
CA GLY A 884 24.71 -71.87 -14.61
C GLY A 884 23.88 -72.66 -15.63
N ARG A 885 23.22 -71.97 -16.58
CA ARG A 885 22.51 -72.62 -17.70
C ARG A 885 23.46 -73.35 -18.66
N TYR A 886 24.62 -72.76 -18.97
CA TYR A 886 25.61 -73.37 -19.84
C TYR A 886 26.17 -74.68 -19.26
N PHE A 887 26.45 -74.71 -17.95
CA PHE A 887 26.94 -75.91 -17.28
C PHE A 887 25.83 -76.95 -16.99
N MET A 888 24.60 -76.52 -16.67
CA MET A 888 23.45 -77.45 -16.58
C MET A 888 23.08 -78.09 -17.92
N GLY A 889 23.36 -77.42 -19.05
CA GLY A 889 23.20 -77.98 -20.39
C GLY A 889 24.22 -79.07 -20.74
N LYS A 890 25.40 -79.08 -20.10
CA LYS A 890 26.44 -80.10 -20.28
C LYS A 890 26.35 -81.30 -19.34
N TRP A 891 25.52 -81.24 -18.29
CA TRP A 891 25.27 -82.37 -17.38
C TRP A 891 24.05 -83.22 -17.79
N LYS A 892 23.32 -82.80 -18.84
CA LYS A 892 22.20 -83.53 -19.45
C LYS A 892 22.53 -84.16 -20.82
N LYS A 893 23.81 -84.24 -21.17
CA LYS A 893 24.39 -85.00 -22.28
C LYS A 893 25.67 -85.64 -21.79
#